data_AF-A0A954DYZ8-F1
#
_entry.id   AF-A0A954DYZ8-F1
#
_cell.length_a   1.000
_cell.length_b   1.000
_cell.length_c   1.000
_cell.angle_alpha   90.00
_cell.angle_beta   90.00
_cell.angle_gamma   90.00
#
_symmetry.space_group_name_H-M   'P 1'
#
loop_
_entity.id
_entity.type
_entity.pdbx_description
1 polymer ?
#
loop_
_entity_poly.entity_id
_entity_poly.type
_entity_poly.pdbx_seq_one_letter_code
_entity_poly.pdbx_strand_id
1 'polypeptide(L)'
;MKTKSPSSTSSSELGSDREGLIALPDEAAVRTSPFVRWFVLLLFVVVSAGTGLTDTFFPAPRPRMALHQELDYEARKERAHLMDGSAARLFEYEQRLTSRVRRVLAEPYSTFLYEYLHEPSAIVIRGEDDWLFMRERTVPPARSDADLAGLGSAAVAALDRRVEGAGVPLVVVPIPRKSVLHADRLPRGIDSRVGLDRVIIDALVARGVKTVDLLRAFQERAVEGIYYPCDSHWSAASQLLAAEEIMRTAGRLAPEAERRTVVVEGDAVTPPGRLDLLKYMDVRLGGARLAQLRRQGLHNYTVEMREGPPDRIPPELDASRRAGRIAISGTSFSDGKLFSTYLAHYAQQPVLNGAMSAANFAGQLRELLLRRAEFPELELVLFEFPVHQLFFGVGDDGAIRLPDSLGLLLAELPPTHVEPLELAADFDVEREFRAGEFVDVGGHEPLRVAALPAGALFHTGDGIAALRVRGAAEGKRAMLEVQVGDVRMRAIWPEGATEVVLPLVFTRAAAERVQLFAHGDAGARVRVDELEVVLDSPGGRTRALELGAAVADGDGWTRRADFADPLATRRFAALVVDHAVGVDAATEFVVTPADDAVPPLRVATPGGAAFAIDLGALGGAALRSVEWRGSGPPPAVDDARGLRLVD
;
A
#
# COMPACT_ATOMS: atom_id res chain seq x y z
N MET A 1 27.79 -53.95 2.42
CA MET A 1 28.04 -53.02 1.29
C MET A 1 27.07 -51.86 1.42
N LYS A 2 27.56 -50.68 1.83
CA LYS A 2 26.78 -49.46 1.98
C LYS A 2 26.88 -48.67 0.67
N THR A 3 25.78 -48.51 -0.05
CA THR A 3 25.69 -47.64 -1.23
C THR A 3 25.16 -46.27 -0.79
N LYS A 4 26.04 -45.26 -0.87
CA LYS A 4 25.74 -43.84 -0.66
C LYS A 4 24.88 -43.34 -1.83
N SER A 5 23.78 -42.67 -1.51
CA SER A 5 23.02 -41.83 -2.47
C SER A 5 23.68 -40.45 -2.58
N PRO A 6 23.75 -39.83 -3.77
CA PRO A 6 24.34 -38.52 -3.93
C PRO A 6 23.33 -37.43 -3.55
N SER A 7 23.77 -36.54 -2.65
CA SER A 7 23.10 -35.28 -2.30
C SER A 7 23.28 -34.28 -3.44
N SER A 8 22.17 -33.82 -4.03
CA SER A 8 22.13 -32.68 -4.94
C SER A 8 22.10 -31.38 -4.15
N THR A 9 23.27 -30.77 -3.95
CA THR A 9 23.39 -29.35 -3.63
C THR A 9 23.22 -28.55 -4.92
N SER A 10 22.06 -27.94 -5.12
CA SER A 10 21.88 -26.87 -6.12
C SER A 10 22.41 -25.57 -5.53
N SER A 11 23.67 -25.28 -5.80
CA SER A 11 24.21 -23.93 -5.70
C SER A 11 23.56 -23.06 -6.77
N SER A 12 22.69 -22.14 -6.34
CA SER A 12 22.20 -21.05 -7.17
C SER A 12 23.36 -20.09 -7.48
N GLU A 13 23.99 -20.27 -8.64
CA GLU A 13 24.79 -19.23 -9.27
C GLU A 13 23.86 -18.07 -9.61
N LEU A 14 23.85 -17.06 -8.75
CA LEU A 14 23.40 -15.72 -9.11
C LEU A 14 24.35 -15.20 -10.19
N GLY A 15 23.92 -15.37 -11.44
CA GLY A 15 24.57 -14.76 -12.60
C GLY A 15 24.71 -13.26 -12.36
N SER A 16 25.94 -12.81 -12.17
CA SER A 16 26.26 -11.38 -12.19
C SER A 16 26.25 -10.92 -13.65
N ASP A 17 25.07 -10.67 -14.20
CA ASP A 17 24.91 -9.97 -15.48
C ASP A 17 25.32 -8.51 -15.28
N ARG A 18 26.64 -8.29 -15.25
CA ARG A 18 27.30 -6.99 -15.44
C ARG A 18 27.60 -6.76 -16.93
N GLU A 19 26.76 -7.26 -17.82
CA GLU A 19 26.80 -6.94 -19.25
C GLU A 19 26.17 -5.56 -19.48
N GLY A 20 26.93 -4.53 -19.12
CA GLY A 20 26.56 -3.13 -19.26
C GLY A 20 27.67 -2.15 -18.86
N LEU A 21 28.83 -2.65 -18.42
CA LEU A 21 30.04 -1.83 -18.36
C LEU A 21 30.48 -1.56 -19.79
N ILE A 22 30.17 -0.36 -20.27
CA ILE A 22 30.79 0.22 -21.46
C ILE A 22 32.31 0.05 -21.29
N ALA A 23 32.90 -0.88 -22.04
CA ALA A 23 34.35 -0.98 -22.14
C ALA A 23 34.81 0.33 -22.78
N LEU A 24 35.27 1.27 -21.95
CA LEU A 24 35.95 2.45 -22.44
C LEU A 24 37.12 1.95 -23.31
N PRO A 25 37.28 2.44 -24.54
CA PRO A 25 38.36 2.00 -25.42
C PRO A 25 39.70 2.14 -24.68
N ASP A 26 40.44 1.04 -24.62
CA ASP A 26 41.70 0.86 -23.89
C ASP A 26 42.83 1.81 -24.37
N GLU A 27 42.57 2.64 -25.39
CA GLU A 27 43.56 3.43 -26.10
C GLU A 27 43.61 4.91 -25.72
N ALA A 28 42.77 5.38 -24.80
CA ALA A 28 42.84 6.75 -24.26
C ALA A 28 43.26 6.78 -22.78
N ALA A 29 44.31 6.03 -22.42
CA ALA A 29 45.03 6.29 -21.18
C ALA A 29 45.69 7.66 -21.29
N VAL A 30 44.94 8.72 -20.95
CA VAL A 30 45.46 10.08 -20.83
C VAL A 30 46.68 10.00 -19.93
N ARG A 31 47.88 10.16 -20.49
CA ARG A 31 49.15 10.19 -19.76
C ARG A 31 49.18 11.46 -18.92
N THR A 32 48.43 11.46 -17.83
CA THR A 32 48.47 12.50 -16.81
C THR A 32 49.85 12.48 -16.18
N SER A 33 50.52 13.64 -16.16
CA SER A 33 51.85 13.74 -15.57
C SER A 33 51.80 13.36 -14.09
N PRO A 34 52.87 12.76 -13.52
CA PRO A 34 52.94 12.46 -12.09
C PRO A 34 52.62 13.66 -11.21
N PHE A 35 53.00 14.86 -11.67
CA PHE A 35 52.68 16.12 -11.00
C PHE A 35 51.18 16.37 -10.89
N VAL A 36 50.43 16.22 -12.00
CA VAL A 36 48.97 16.42 -12.00
C VAL A 36 48.29 15.43 -11.05
N ARG A 37 48.75 14.17 -11.02
CA ARG A 37 48.22 13.15 -10.10
C ARG A 37 48.45 13.53 -8.64
N TRP A 38 49.68 13.93 -8.29
CA TRP A 38 50.01 14.38 -6.93
C TRP A 38 49.24 15.63 -6.53
N PHE A 39 49.08 16.58 -7.45
CA PHE A 39 48.32 17.80 -7.20
C PHE A 39 46.84 17.49 -6.93
N VAL A 40 46.20 16.65 -7.76
CA VAL A 40 44.80 16.24 -7.56
C VAL A 40 44.64 15.48 -6.24
N LEU A 41 45.57 14.57 -5.90
CA LEU A 41 45.55 13.85 -4.62
C LEU A 41 45.66 14.82 -3.44
N LEU A 42 46.62 15.76 -3.48
CA LEU A 42 46.81 16.74 -2.42
C LEU A 42 45.58 17.63 -2.27
N LEU A 43 45.03 18.13 -3.38
CA LEU A 43 43.81 18.93 -3.38
C LEU A 43 42.64 18.16 -2.77
N PHE A 44 42.46 16.89 -3.15
CA PHE A 44 41.43 16.02 -2.59
C PHE A 44 41.59 15.85 -1.08
N VAL A 45 42.81 15.60 -0.59
CA VAL A 45 43.10 15.47 0.85
C VAL A 45 42.81 16.78 1.58
N VAL A 46 43.24 17.92 1.05
CA VAL A 46 43.01 19.25 1.65
C VAL A 46 41.52 19.57 1.72
N VAL A 47 40.77 19.34 0.63
CA VAL A 47 39.33 19.57 0.58
C VAL A 47 38.60 18.65 1.55
N SER A 48 38.97 17.37 1.61
CA SER A 48 38.37 16.40 2.52
C SER A 48 38.64 16.76 3.98
N ALA A 49 39.88 17.10 4.33
CA ALA A 49 40.26 17.53 5.67
C ALA A 49 39.57 18.84 6.07
N GLY A 50 39.55 19.83 5.17
CA GLY A 50 38.87 21.11 5.40
C GLY A 50 37.35 20.95 5.59
N THR A 51 36.73 20.05 4.82
CA THR A 51 35.32 19.70 4.98
C THR A 51 35.06 19.06 6.35
N GLY A 52 35.85 18.03 6.69
CA GLY A 52 35.76 17.36 7.99
C GLY A 52 35.94 18.32 9.17
N LEU A 53 36.92 19.22 9.12
CA LEU A 53 37.13 20.26 10.13
C LEU A 53 35.94 21.21 10.22
N THR A 54 35.45 21.71 9.09
CA THR A 54 34.32 22.65 9.06
C THR A 54 33.06 22.02 9.65
N ASP A 55 32.74 20.79 9.28
CA ASP A 55 31.53 20.11 9.74
C ASP A 55 31.65 19.64 11.21
N THR A 56 32.86 19.37 11.69
CA THR A 56 33.12 19.05 13.10
C THR A 56 32.97 20.29 14.01
N PHE A 57 33.56 21.42 13.61
CA PHE A 57 33.59 22.62 14.46
C PHE A 57 32.40 23.56 14.24
N PHE A 58 31.77 23.51 13.07
CA PHE A 58 30.67 24.42 12.69
C PHE A 58 29.49 23.68 12.02
N PRO A 59 28.97 22.60 12.63
CA PRO A 59 27.86 21.86 12.05
C PRO A 59 26.66 22.79 11.85
N ALA A 60 25.97 22.61 10.74
CA ALA A 60 24.69 23.25 10.53
C ALA A 60 23.65 22.65 11.49
N PRO A 61 22.70 23.45 11.99
CA PRO A 61 21.67 22.93 12.89
C PRO A 61 20.86 21.84 12.19
N ARG A 62 20.65 20.71 12.89
CA ARG A 62 19.83 19.60 12.39
C ARG A 62 18.43 20.13 12.04
N PRO A 63 17.86 19.77 10.88
CA PRO A 63 16.47 20.08 10.60
C PRO A 63 15.57 19.37 11.63
N ARG A 64 14.42 19.96 11.96
CA ARG A 64 13.41 19.26 12.77
C ARG A 64 12.91 18.06 11.96
N MET A 65 13.09 16.86 12.52
CA MET A 65 12.55 15.63 11.97
C MET A 65 11.14 15.41 12.51
N ALA A 66 10.30 14.68 11.78
CA ALA A 66 9.05 14.20 12.34
C ALA A 66 9.35 13.17 13.45
N LEU A 67 8.46 13.03 14.44
CA LEU A 67 8.69 12.15 15.59
C LEU A 67 9.10 10.72 15.16
N HIS A 68 8.41 10.13 14.18
CA HIS A 68 8.75 8.79 13.68
C HIS A 68 10.15 8.72 13.05
N GLN A 69 10.59 9.77 12.33
CA GLN A 69 11.93 9.83 11.74
C GLN A 69 13.02 9.96 12.81
N GLU A 70 12.74 10.69 13.88
CA GLU A 70 13.66 10.84 15.01
C GLU A 70 13.83 9.52 15.75
N LEU A 71 12.72 8.80 16.00
CA LEU A 71 12.74 7.46 16.58
C LEU A 71 13.49 6.46 15.68
N ASP A 72 13.23 6.47 14.37
CA ASP A 72 13.93 5.62 13.41
C ASP A 72 15.43 5.92 13.37
N TYR A 73 15.80 7.20 13.47
CA TYR A 73 17.19 7.63 13.47
C TYR A 73 17.91 7.17 14.75
N GLU A 74 17.32 7.34 15.94
CA GLU A 74 17.92 6.84 17.18
C GLU A 74 18.02 5.31 17.19
N ALA A 75 16.98 4.60 16.73
CA ALA A 75 17.03 3.15 16.61
C ALA A 75 18.08 2.65 15.59
N ARG A 76 18.36 3.42 14.52
CA ARG A 76 19.47 3.13 13.60
C ARG A 76 20.82 3.38 14.25
N LYS A 77 20.92 4.44 15.06
CA LYS A 77 22.14 4.80 15.77
C LYS A 77 22.52 3.77 16.83
N GLU A 78 21.55 3.25 17.57
CA GLU A 78 21.77 2.17 18.54
C GLU A 78 22.26 0.88 17.89
N ARG A 79 21.78 0.57 16.69
CA ARG A 79 22.14 -0.63 15.91
C ARG A 79 23.34 -0.44 14.99
N ALA A 80 23.95 0.75 14.98
CA ALA A 80 25.00 1.08 14.03
C ALA A 80 26.35 0.46 14.44
N HIS A 81 26.88 -0.39 13.58
CA HIS A 81 28.18 -1.04 13.73
C HIS A 81 29.12 -0.68 12.57
N LEU A 82 30.42 -0.64 12.85
CA LEU A 82 31.43 -0.34 11.82
C LEU A 82 31.62 -1.52 10.86
N MET A 83 31.51 -2.76 11.35
CA MET A 83 31.86 -3.97 10.60
C MET A 83 30.86 -4.31 9.47
N ASP A 84 29.60 -3.90 9.58
CA ASP A 84 28.55 -4.11 8.57
C ASP A 84 28.28 -2.83 7.71
N GLY A 85 29.10 -1.80 7.92
CA GLY A 85 28.99 -0.49 7.26
C GLY A 85 27.79 0.36 7.69
N SER A 86 26.97 -0.08 8.64
CA SER A 86 25.80 0.69 9.09
C SER A 86 26.20 1.99 9.81
N ALA A 87 27.32 1.99 10.55
CA ALA A 87 27.88 3.21 11.13
C ALA A 87 28.38 4.19 10.07
N ALA A 88 28.95 3.71 8.96
CA ALA A 88 29.35 4.57 7.84
C ALA A 88 28.13 5.18 7.13
N ARG A 89 27.08 4.38 6.91
CA ARG A 89 25.80 4.87 6.37
C ARG A 89 25.13 5.90 7.28
N LEU A 90 25.17 5.67 8.60
CA LEU A 90 24.66 6.62 9.58
C LEU A 90 25.47 7.91 9.58
N PHE A 91 26.81 7.84 9.55
CA PHE A 91 27.67 9.00 9.43
C PHE A 91 27.37 9.80 8.15
N GLU A 92 27.20 9.13 7.02
CA GLU A 92 26.83 9.79 5.76
C GLU A 92 25.46 10.47 5.88
N TYR A 93 24.48 9.82 6.52
CA TYR A 93 23.17 10.40 6.80
C TYR A 93 23.27 11.62 7.72
N GLU A 94 24.07 11.57 8.79
CA GLU A 94 24.33 12.71 9.66
C GLU A 94 24.96 13.86 8.88
N GLN A 95 25.97 13.60 8.06
CA GLN A 95 26.59 14.61 7.22
C GLN A 95 25.60 15.22 6.22
N ARG A 96 24.65 14.46 5.66
CA ARG A 96 23.55 15.02 4.87
C ARG A 96 22.74 16.04 5.66
N LEU A 97 22.49 15.77 6.94
CA LEU A 97 21.69 16.63 7.80
C LEU A 97 22.46 17.85 8.34
N THR A 98 23.74 17.70 8.69
CA THR A 98 24.49 18.72 9.46
C THR A 98 25.67 19.33 8.71
N SER A 99 26.11 18.80 7.57
CA SER A 99 27.27 19.37 6.87
C SER A 99 26.96 20.76 6.33
N ARG A 100 27.72 21.76 6.80
CA ARG A 100 27.61 23.15 6.33
C ARG A 100 28.23 23.27 4.94
N VAL A 101 29.35 22.59 4.72
CA VAL A 101 30.03 22.58 3.42
C VAL A 101 29.11 21.97 2.35
N ARG A 102 28.50 20.82 2.64
CA ARG A 102 27.52 20.20 1.75
C ARG A 102 26.35 21.14 1.48
N ARG A 103 25.76 21.79 2.49
CA ARG A 103 24.65 22.74 2.25
C ARG A 103 25.03 23.89 1.31
N VAL A 104 26.29 24.35 1.33
CA VAL A 104 26.77 25.43 0.45
C VAL A 104 27.12 24.91 -0.94
N LEU A 105 27.75 23.74 -1.04
CA LEU A 105 28.28 23.21 -2.31
C LEU A 105 27.34 22.25 -3.05
N ALA A 106 26.40 21.60 -2.36
CA ALA A 106 25.52 20.60 -2.96
C ALA A 106 24.72 21.16 -4.12
N GLU A 107 24.22 22.40 -3.99
CA GLU A 107 23.45 23.04 -5.04
C GLU A 107 24.25 23.34 -6.31
N PRO A 108 25.35 24.12 -6.26
CA PRO A 108 26.14 24.39 -7.47
C PRO A 108 26.76 23.12 -8.05
N TYR A 109 27.17 22.17 -7.21
CA TYR A 109 27.70 20.89 -7.66
C TYR A 109 26.64 20.05 -8.37
N SER A 110 25.47 19.85 -7.77
CA SER A 110 24.40 19.04 -8.37
C SER A 110 23.83 19.72 -9.60
N THR A 111 23.75 21.05 -9.62
CA THR A 111 23.39 21.81 -10.83
C THR A 111 24.43 21.59 -11.92
N PHE A 112 25.74 21.59 -11.60
CA PHE A 112 26.78 21.29 -12.57
C PHE A 112 26.65 19.87 -13.13
N LEU A 113 26.48 18.86 -12.26
CA LEU A 113 26.26 17.47 -12.68
C LEU A 113 25.04 17.34 -13.59
N TYR A 114 23.93 17.96 -13.20
CA TYR A 114 22.68 17.88 -13.94
C TYR A 114 22.72 18.63 -15.28
N GLU A 115 23.23 19.86 -15.30
CA GLU A 115 23.22 20.70 -16.51
C GLU A 115 24.30 20.31 -17.52
N TYR A 116 25.50 19.95 -17.06
CA TYR A 116 26.65 19.74 -17.95
C TYR A 116 27.04 18.28 -18.14
N LEU A 117 26.86 17.44 -17.12
CA LEU A 117 27.18 16.00 -17.22
C LEU A 117 25.95 15.14 -17.51
N HIS A 118 24.76 15.75 -17.45
CA HIS A 118 23.48 15.06 -17.58
C HIS A 118 23.25 13.96 -16.53
N GLU A 119 23.89 14.07 -15.37
CA GLU A 119 23.82 13.11 -14.28
C GLU A 119 22.79 13.54 -13.24
N PRO A 120 21.61 12.88 -13.14
CA PRO A 120 20.68 13.11 -12.05
C PRO A 120 21.17 12.46 -10.74
N SER A 121 20.54 12.80 -9.62
CA SER A 121 20.79 12.09 -8.36
C SER A 121 20.36 10.62 -8.45
N ALA A 122 20.88 9.75 -7.58
CA ALA A 122 20.58 8.32 -7.60
C ALA A 122 19.07 7.98 -7.49
N ILE A 123 18.28 8.88 -6.89
CA ILE A 123 16.83 8.71 -6.67
C ILE A 123 15.97 9.28 -7.81
N VAL A 124 16.56 10.02 -8.75
CA VAL A 124 15.88 10.58 -9.91
C VAL A 124 16.39 9.93 -11.20
N ILE A 125 15.48 9.68 -12.13
CA ILE A 125 15.78 9.29 -13.51
C ILE A 125 15.53 10.51 -14.37
N ARG A 126 16.51 10.89 -15.18
CA ARG A 126 16.36 11.90 -16.21
C ARG A 126 15.91 11.23 -17.50
N GLY A 127 14.75 11.60 -17.98
CA GLY A 127 14.18 11.24 -19.27
C GLY A 127 14.49 12.22 -20.39
N GLU A 128 13.78 12.07 -21.49
CA GLU A 128 13.84 12.98 -22.65
C GLU A 128 13.21 14.33 -22.32
N ASP A 129 13.62 15.40 -23.01
CA ASP A 129 13.07 16.76 -22.86
C ASP A 129 13.00 17.28 -21.42
N ASP A 130 14.05 17.00 -20.62
CA ASP A 130 14.16 17.36 -19.21
C ASP A 130 13.05 16.78 -18.29
N TRP A 131 12.32 15.76 -18.76
CA TRP A 131 11.43 14.99 -17.89
C TRP A 131 12.22 14.31 -16.78
N LEU A 132 11.72 14.40 -15.56
CA LEU A 132 12.29 13.76 -14.40
C LEU A 132 11.29 12.76 -13.82
N PHE A 133 11.81 11.64 -13.32
CA PHE A 133 11.01 10.61 -12.67
C PHE A 133 11.67 10.18 -11.38
N MET A 134 10.89 9.82 -10.36
CA MET A 134 11.43 9.15 -9.17
C MET A 134 11.77 7.71 -9.53
N ARG A 135 13.00 7.28 -9.24
CA ARG A 135 13.48 5.91 -9.53
C ARG A 135 12.61 4.86 -8.86
N GLU A 136 12.35 5.02 -7.57
CA GLU A 136 11.52 4.11 -6.75
C GLU A 136 10.08 3.95 -7.27
N ARG A 137 9.57 4.95 -8.00
CA ARG A 137 8.23 4.93 -8.59
C ARG A 137 8.26 4.37 -10.00
N THR A 138 9.39 4.49 -10.68
CA THR A 138 9.54 4.12 -12.09
C THR A 138 9.85 2.65 -12.25
N VAL A 139 10.75 2.11 -11.44
CA VAL A 139 11.24 0.73 -11.51
C VAL A 139 10.61 -0.08 -10.38
N PRO A 140 9.57 -0.89 -10.66
CA PRO A 140 8.93 -1.69 -9.62
C PRO A 140 9.89 -2.77 -9.08
N PRO A 141 9.60 -3.34 -7.89
CA PRO A 141 10.32 -4.50 -7.39
C PRO A 141 10.32 -5.68 -8.37
N ALA A 142 11.36 -6.50 -8.31
CA ALA A 142 11.51 -7.71 -9.13
C ALA A 142 10.56 -8.85 -8.68
N ARG A 143 9.25 -8.63 -8.87
CA ARG A 143 8.16 -9.56 -8.56
C ARG A 143 7.17 -9.60 -9.72
N SER A 144 6.37 -10.65 -9.85
CA SER A 144 5.34 -10.70 -10.90
C SER A 144 4.29 -9.58 -10.69
N ASP A 145 3.66 -9.11 -11.77
CA ASP A 145 2.63 -8.06 -11.67
C ASP A 145 1.43 -8.57 -10.86
N ALA A 146 1.10 -9.86 -11.04
CA ALA A 146 0.03 -10.54 -10.33
C ALA A 146 0.29 -10.58 -8.81
N ASP A 147 1.52 -10.83 -8.37
CA ASP A 147 1.85 -10.86 -6.94
C ASP A 147 1.79 -9.46 -6.30
N LEU A 148 2.30 -8.44 -7.01
CA LEU A 148 2.23 -7.05 -6.56
C LEU A 148 0.78 -6.57 -6.47
N ALA A 149 -0.02 -6.83 -7.51
CA ALA A 149 -1.43 -6.48 -7.55
C ALA A 149 -2.24 -7.27 -6.52
N GLY A 150 -2.00 -8.57 -6.39
CA GLY A 150 -2.64 -9.44 -5.42
C GLY A 150 -2.48 -8.92 -4.01
N LEU A 151 -1.24 -8.66 -3.58
CA LEU A 151 -0.98 -8.19 -2.22
C LEU A 151 -1.48 -6.76 -1.95
N GLY A 152 -1.25 -5.84 -2.88
CA GLY A 152 -1.69 -4.45 -2.75
C GLY A 152 -3.22 -4.35 -2.65
N SER A 153 -3.93 -5.06 -3.53
CA SER A 153 -5.40 -5.09 -3.52
C SER A 153 -5.98 -5.82 -2.30
N ALA A 154 -5.32 -6.87 -1.80
CA ALA A 154 -5.69 -7.54 -0.56
C ALA A 154 -5.64 -6.60 0.66
N ALA A 155 -4.54 -5.86 0.79
CA ALA A 155 -4.34 -4.89 1.86
C ALA A 155 -5.40 -3.77 1.83
N VAL A 156 -5.73 -3.28 0.64
CA VAL A 156 -6.79 -2.26 0.47
C VAL A 156 -8.17 -2.83 0.76
N ALA A 157 -8.48 -4.07 0.36
CA ALA A 157 -9.76 -4.71 0.64
C ALA A 157 -9.98 -4.93 2.15
N ALA A 158 -8.94 -5.35 2.88
CA ALA A 158 -8.99 -5.45 4.34
C ALA A 158 -9.32 -4.10 4.99
N LEU A 159 -8.69 -3.04 4.50
CA LEU A 159 -8.93 -1.67 4.96
C LEU A 159 -10.34 -1.19 4.63
N ASP A 160 -10.79 -1.34 3.39
CA ASP A 160 -12.14 -1.00 2.92
C ASP A 160 -13.21 -1.66 3.80
N ARG A 161 -13.04 -2.95 4.12
CA ARG A 161 -13.94 -3.69 5.01
C ARG A 161 -13.99 -3.08 6.42
N ARG A 162 -12.85 -2.72 7.01
CA ARG A 162 -12.79 -2.10 8.35
C ARG A 162 -13.39 -0.71 8.40
N VAL A 163 -13.17 0.08 7.36
CA VAL A 163 -13.70 1.44 7.27
C VAL A 163 -15.22 1.41 7.06
N GLU A 164 -15.72 0.51 6.21
CA GLU A 164 -17.17 0.27 6.07
C GLU A 164 -17.78 -0.28 7.36
N GLY A 165 -17.10 -1.18 8.07
CA GLY A 165 -17.52 -1.69 9.37
C GLY A 165 -17.67 -0.58 10.42
N ALA A 166 -16.79 0.42 10.38
CA ALA A 166 -16.94 1.63 11.18
C ALA A 166 -18.16 2.48 10.73
N GLY A 167 -18.82 2.17 9.62
CA GLY A 167 -19.98 2.89 9.11
C GLY A 167 -19.61 4.10 8.26
N VAL A 168 -18.44 4.08 7.62
CA VAL A 168 -18.02 5.11 6.67
C VAL A 168 -17.64 4.43 5.35
N PRO A 169 -18.42 4.64 4.28
CA PRO A 169 -18.04 4.18 2.95
C PRO A 169 -16.68 4.72 2.50
N LEU A 170 -15.91 3.86 1.84
CA LEU A 170 -14.61 4.19 1.26
C LEU A 170 -14.68 4.18 -0.29
N VAL A 171 -14.16 5.22 -0.92
CA VAL A 171 -13.86 5.25 -2.37
C VAL A 171 -12.36 5.36 -2.54
N VAL A 172 -11.77 4.37 -3.19
CA VAL A 172 -10.32 4.28 -3.40
C VAL A 172 -9.92 5.00 -4.68
N VAL A 173 -8.91 5.85 -4.59
CA VAL A 173 -8.42 6.72 -5.67
C VAL A 173 -6.94 6.42 -5.94
N PRO A 174 -6.64 5.35 -6.69
CA PRO A 174 -5.28 5.00 -7.06
C PRO A 174 -4.76 6.00 -8.11
N ILE A 175 -3.71 6.75 -7.79
CA ILE A 175 -3.08 7.66 -8.74
C ILE A 175 -2.09 6.86 -9.62
N PRO A 176 -2.30 6.82 -10.95
CA PRO A 176 -1.39 6.14 -11.86
C PRO A 176 0.01 6.75 -11.83
N ARG A 177 1.02 5.97 -12.16
CA ARG A 177 2.41 6.43 -12.16
C ARG A 177 2.69 7.33 -13.36
N LYS A 178 3.43 8.42 -13.11
CA LYS A 178 3.98 9.30 -14.16
C LYS A 178 4.76 8.53 -15.23
N SER A 179 5.53 7.51 -14.83
CA SER A 179 6.32 6.65 -15.72
C SER A 179 5.49 5.72 -16.62
N VAL A 180 4.20 5.55 -16.32
CA VAL A 180 3.26 4.78 -17.16
C VAL A 180 2.61 5.71 -18.18
N LEU A 181 2.14 6.88 -17.73
CA LEU A 181 1.47 7.85 -18.59
C LEU A 181 2.42 8.61 -19.53
N HIS A 182 3.69 8.72 -19.16
CA HIS A 182 4.75 9.34 -19.95
C HIS A 182 5.89 8.35 -20.21
N ALA A 183 5.55 7.11 -20.53
CA ALA A 183 6.53 6.07 -20.84
C ALA A 183 7.39 6.42 -22.07
N ASP A 184 6.84 7.19 -23.01
CA ASP A 184 7.54 7.77 -24.18
C ASP A 184 8.68 8.71 -23.79
N ARG A 185 8.67 9.25 -22.57
CA ARG A 185 9.69 10.18 -22.06
C ARG A 185 10.76 9.49 -21.21
N LEU A 186 10.64 8.20 -20.96
CA LEU A 186 11.65 7.44 -20.23
C LEU A 186 12.89 7.18 -21.09
N PRO A 187 14.09 7.10 -20.48
CA PRO A 187 15.27 6.64 -21.19
C PRO A 187 15.10 5.22 -21.72
N ARG A 188 15.72 4.93 -22.86
CA ARG A 188 15.78 3.57 -23.40
C ARG A 188 16.39 2.61 -22.37
N GLY A 189 15.81 1.41 -22.29
CA GLY A 189 16.27 0.35 -21.38
C GLY A 189 15.68 0.41 -19.96
N ILE A 190 14.92 1.45 -19.62
CA ILE A 190 14.16 1.48 -18.37
C ILE A 190 12.80 0.82 -18.59
N ASP A 191 12.61 -0.35 -17.97
CA ASP A 191 11.29 -1.00 -17.93
C ASP A 191 10.47 -0.44 -16.77
N SER A 192 9.43 0.35 -17.10
CA SER A 192 8.48 0.86 -16.12
C SER A 192 7.30 -0.07 -15.85
N ARG A 193 7.21 -1.20 -16.57
CA ARG A 193 6.10 -2.15 -16.53
C ARG A 193 4.76 -1.44 -16.70
N VAL A 194 4.54 -0.88 -17.88
CA VAL A 194 3.39 0.00 -18.18
C VAL A 194 2.02 -0.63 -17.88
N GLY A 195 1.92 -1.97 -17.88
CA GLY A 195 0.68 -2.70 -17.58
C GLY A 195 0.36 -2.85 -16.08
N LEU A 196 1.34 -2.69 -15.19
CA LEU A 196 1.18 -3.01 -13.76
C LEU A 196 0.06 -2.19 -13.08
N ASP A 197 -0.07 -0.90 -13.41
CA ASP A 197 -1.07 -0.03 -12.79
C ASP A 197 -2.48 -0.48 -13.13
N ARG A 198 -2.71 -0.90 -14.38
CA ARG A 198 -3.98 -1.49 -14.83
C ARG A 198 -4.27 -2.77 -14.04
N VAL A 199 -3.30 -3.68 -13.92
CA VAL A 199 -3.46 -4.94 -13.18
C VAL A 199 -3.82 -4.67 -11.71
N ILE A 200 -3.23 -3.66 -11.08
CA ILE A 200 -3.57 -3.26 -9.70
C ILE A 200 -4.99 -2.72 -9.61
N ILE A 201 -5.39 -1.80 -10.50
CA ILE A 201 -6.73 -1.21 -10.51
C ILE A 201 -7.78 -2.32 -10.74
N ASP A 202 -7.54 -3.20 -11.70
CA ASP A 202 -8.44 -4.31 -12.00
C ASP A 202 -8.54 -5.28 -10.81
N ALA A 203 -7.43 -5.54 -10.10
CA ALA A 203 -7.43 -6.37 -8.89
C ALA A 203 -8.21 -5.73 -7.73
N LEU A 204 -8.20 -4.40 -7.58
CA LEU A 204 -9.03 -3.69 -6.61
C LEU A 204 -10.52 -3.85 -6.93
N VAL A 205 -10.89 -3.61 -8.19
CA VAL A 205 -12.28 -3.76 -8.67
C VAL A 205 -12.75 -5.21 -8.53
N ALA A 206 -11.91 -6.18 -8.89
CA ALA A 206 -12.20 -7.60 -8.77
C ALA A 206 -12.40 -8.08 -7.32
N ARG A 207 -11.94 -7.32 -6.31
CA ARG A 207 -12.23 -7.57 -4.88
C ARG A 207 -13.46 -6.82 -4.38
N GLY A 208 -14.20 -6.14 -5.26
CA GLY A 208 -15.37 -5.34 -4.87
C GLY A 208 -15.02 -4.04 -4.16
N VAL A 209 -13.76 -3.58 -4.24
CA VAL A 209 -13.37 -2.26 -3.75
C VAL A 209 -13.93 -1.21 -4.71
N LYS A 210 -14.63 -0.21 -4.16
CA LYS A 210 -15.13 0.91 -4.95
C LYS A 210 -13.95 1.80 -5.38
N THR A 211 -13.47 1.60 -6.61
CA THR A 211 -12.22 2.20 -7.12
C THR A 211 -12.45 3.14 -8.30
N VAL A 212 -11.75 4.27 -8.30
CA VAL A 212 -11.72 5.23 -9.42
C VAL A 212 -10.63 4.83 -10.43
N ASP A 213 -10.99 4.62 -11.69
CA ASP A 213 -10.03 4.30 -12.77
C ASP A 213 -9.46 5.57 -13.42
N LEU A 214 -8.57 6.25 -12.69
CA LEU A 214 -7.91 7.47 -13.18
C LEU A 214 -6.94 7.20 -14.34
N LEU A 215 -6.37 5.98 -14.42
CA LEU A 215 -5.51 5.60 -15.53
C LEU A 215 -6.27 5.69 -16.86
N ARG A 216 -7.45 5.04 -16.91
CA ARG A 216 -8.34 5.09 -18.07
C ARG A 216 -8.79 6.51 -18.37
N ALA A 217 -9.24 7.25 -17.35
CA ALA A 217 -9.74 8.62 -17.53
C ALA A 217 -8.68 9.53 -18.16
N PHE A 218 -7.43 9.46 -17.69
CA PHE A 218 -6.33 10.25 -18.23
C PHE A 218 -5.96 9.85 -19.66
N GLN A 219 -6.02 8.56 -20.00
CA GLN A 219 -5.77 8.06 -21.35
C GLN A 219 -6.87 8.46 -22.33
N GLU A 220 -8.14 8.34 -21.96
CA GLU A 220 -9.28 8.61 -22.84
C GLU A 220 -9.51 10.10 -23.12
N ARG A 221 -9.27 10.95 -22.12
CA ARG A 221 -9.47 12.41 -22.26
C ARG A 221 -8.30 13.14 -22.89
N ALA A 222 -7.19 12.44 -23.16
CA ALA A 222 -5.98 13.00 -23.76
C ALA A 222 -5.56 14.35 -23.13
N VAL A 223 -5.62 14.42 -21.79
CA VAL A 223 -5.29 15.66 -21.07
C VAL A 223 -3.84 16.02 -21.35
N GLU A 224 -3.61 17.17 -21.98
CA GLU A 224 -2.24 17.67 -22.16
C GLU A 224 -1.61 17.99 -20.81
N GLY A 225 -0.34 17.64 -20.64
CA GLY A 225 0.40 17.95 -19.43
C GLY A 225 -0.15 17.23 -18.19
N ILE A 226 -0.41 15.93 -18.26
CA ILE A 226 -0.99 15.16 -17.13
C ILE A 226 -0.15 15.34 -15.85
N TYR A 227 1.18 15.30 -16.01
CA TYR A 227 2.17 15.57 -14.98
C TYR A 227 3.05 16.74 -15.38
N TYR A 228 3.58 17.41 -14.35
CA TYR A 228 4.66 18.38 -14.52
C TYR A 228 5.96 17.66 -14.93
N PRO A 229 6.74 18.13 -15.92
CA PRO A 229 7.96 17.45 -16.37
C PRO A 229 9.01 17.24 -15.26
N CYS A 230 9.26 18.24 -14.41
CA CYS A 230 10.27 18.19 -13.34
C CYS A 230 9.68 18.07 -11.93
N ASP A 231 8.45 17.59 -11.81
CA ASP A 231 7.75 17.40 -10.53
C ASP A 231 7.04 16.04 -10.54
N SER A 232 6.89 15.45 -9.36
CA SER A 232 6.29 14.14 -9.15
C SER A 232 4.75 14.17 -9.15
N HIS A 233 4.14 15.35 -9.02
CA HIS A 233 2.70 15.56 -8.96
C HIS A 233 2.06 15.74 -10.33
N TRP A 234 0.77 15.43 -10.37
CA TRP A 234 -0.12 15.73 -11.50
C TRP A 234 -0.39 17.23 -11.65
N SER A 235 -0.74 17.67 -12.86
CA SER A 235 -1.11 19.06 -13.14
C SER A 235 -2.47 19.46 -12.56
N ALA A 236 -2.77 20.76 -12.59
CA ALA A 236 -4.08 21.26 -12.20
C ALA A 236 -5.21 20.73 -13.10
N ALA A 237 -4.96 20.55 -14.40
CA ALA A 237 -5.92 19.96 -15.34
C ALA A 237 -6.27 18.51 -14.93
N SER A 238 -5.25 17.71 -14.62
CA SER A 238 -5.43 16.34 -14.15
C SER A 238 -6.15 16.25 -12.82
N GLN A 239 -5.85 17.16 -11.89
CA GLN A 239 -6.57 17.27 -10.61
C GLN A 239 -8.05 17.57 -10.83
N LEU A 240 -8.37 18.46 -11.77
CA LEU A 240 -9.75 18.80 -12.09
C LEU A 240 -10.50 17.60 -12.68
N LEU A 241 -9.91 16.91 -13.66
CA LEU A 241 -10.49 15.69 -14.22
C LEU A 241 -10.65 14.61 -13.15
N ALA A 242 -9.62 14.38 -12.33
CA ALA A 242 -9.68 13.40 -11.25
C ALA A 242 -10.80 13.72 -10.26
N ALA A 243 -10.98 15.00 -9.88
CA ALA A 243 -12.05 15.39 -8.98
C ALA A 243 -13.45 15.08 -9.56
N GLU A 244 -13.64 15.28 -10.86
CA GLU A 244 -14.89 14.91 -11.54
C GLU A 244 -15.12 13.39 -11.52
N GLU A 245 -14.11 12.61 -11.91
CA GLU A 245 -14.17 11.13 -11.94
C GLU A 245 -14.42 10.54 -10.54
N ILE A 246 -13.77 11.09 -9.51
CA ILE A 246 -13.96 10.67 -8.13
C ILE A 246 -15.40 10.95 -7.69
N MET A 247 -15.93 12.15 -7.93
CA MET A 247 -17.31 12.48 -7.56
C MET A 247 -18.32 11.66 -8.36
N ARG A 248 -18.04 11.36 -9.63
CA ARG A 248 -18.88 10.49 -10.45
C ARG A 248 -18.93 9.08 -9.88
N THR A 249 -17.77 8.48 -9.62
CA THR A 249 -17.63 7.15 -9.05
C THR A 249 -18.27 7.08 -7.66
N ALA A 250 -18.12 8.13 -6.85
CA ALA A 250 -18.75 8.25 -5.54
C ALA A 250 -20.27 8.35 -5.60
N GLY A 251 -20.89 8.69 -6.74
CA GLY A 251 -22.31 9.00 -6.84
C GLY A 251 -22.65 10.35 -6.19
N ARG A 252 -21.72 11.30 -6.28
CA ARG A 252 -21.78 12.63 -5.65
C ARG A 252 -21.52 13.78 -6.65
N LEU A 253 -21.43 13.48 -7.95
CA LEU A 253 -21.25 14.49 -8.99
C LEU A 253 -22.53 15.31 -9.17
N ALA A 254 -22.46 16.59 -8.83
CA ALA A 254 -23.54 17.54 -9.07
C ALA A 254 -23.73 17.77 -10.60
N PRO A 255 -24.99 17.74 -11.08
CA PRO A 255 -25.32 18.14 -12.45
C PRO A 255 -24.78 19.54 -12.77
N GLU A 256 -24.29 19.76 -13.98
CA GLU A 256 -23.67 21.03 -14.39
C GLU A 256 -24.60 22.26 -14.20
N ALA A 257 -25.90 22.06 -14.44
CA ALA A 257 -26.92 23.09 -14.25
C ALA A 257 -27.08 23.51 -12.78
N GLU A 258 -26.77 22.63 -11.83
CA GLU A 258 -26.89 22.86 -10.39
C GLU A 258 -25.60 23.41 -9.76
N ARG A 259 -24.50 23.46 -10.51
CA ARG A 259 -23.22 23.97 -10.01
C ARG A 259 -23.26 25.49 -9.84
N ARG A 260 -23.08 25.96 -8.59
CA ARG A 260 -23.01 27.39 -8.23
C ARG A 260 -21.67 28.03 -8.57
N THR A 261 -20.67 27.21 -8.81
CA THR A 261 -19.30 27.62 -9.17
C THR A 261 -18.97 27.19 -10.59
N VAL A 262 -18.00 27.85 -11.18
CA VAL A 262 -17.41 27.53 -12.48
C VAL A 262 -15.91 27.39 -12.33
N VAL A 263 -15.31 26.58 -13.20
CA VAL A 263 -13.86 26.50 -13.32
C VAL A 263 -13.44 27.55 -14.34
N VAL A 264 -12.53 28.43 -13.94
CA VAL A 264 -11.96 29.47 -14.80
C VAL A 264 -10.50 29.13 -15.05
N GLU A 265 -10.11 29.19 -16.32
CA GLU A 265 -8.71 29.08 -16.69
C GLU A 265 -8.04 30.44 -16.45
N GLY A 266 -6.98 30.46 -15.63
CA GLY A 266 -6.27 31.68 -15.26
C GLY A 266 -5.13 32.01 -16.23
N ASP A 267 -4.95 33.31 -16.51
CA ASP A 267 -3.90 33.84 -17.40
C ASP A 267 -2.48 33.62 -16.86
N ALA A 268 -2.33 33.49 -15.54
CA ALA A 268 -1.04 33.37 -14.89
C ALA A 268 -0.66 31.90 -14.72
N VAL A 269 0.41 31.48 -15.38
CA VAL A 269 1.16 30.27 -15.01
C VAL A 269 1.77 30.51 -13.63
N THR A 270 1.03 30.19 -12.56
CA THR A 270 1.67 30.09 -11.25
C THR A 270 2.52 28.83 -11.32
N PRO A 271 3.85 28.95 -11.16
CA PRO A 271 4.70 27.78 -11.14
C PRO A 271 4.16 26.77 -10.13
N PRO A 272 4.23 25.45 -10.38
CA PRO A 272 4.08 24.50 -9.28
C PRO A 272 5.05 24.96 -8.19
N GLY A 273 4.51 25.23 -7.00
CA GLY A 273 5.32 25.72 -5.88
C GLY A 273 6.41 24.73 -5.48
N ARG A 274 6.39 23.51 -6.02
CA ARG A 274 7.24 22.39 -5.62
C ARG A 274 7.72 21.62 -6.85
N LEU A 275 8.69 22.16 -7.61
CA LEU A 275 9.50 21.35 -8.53
C LEU A 275 10.32 20.32 -7.73
N ASP A 276 9.63 19.33 -7.17
CA ASP A 276 10.10 18.50 -6.07
C ASP A 276 11.23 17.56 -6.50
N LEU A 277 11.22 17.10 -7.75
CA LEU A 277 12.28 16.28 -8.32
C LEU A 277 13.60 17.06 -8.45
N LEU A 278 13.54 18.36 -8.77
CA LEU A 278 14.74 19.22 -8.73
C LEU A 278 15.24 19.38 -7.29
N LYS A 279 14.33 19.51 -6.33
CA LYS A 279 14.68 19.56 -4.90
C LYS A 279 15.35 18.27 -4.44
N TYR A 280 14.88 17.10 -4.88
CA TYR A 280 15.51 15.81 -4.59
C TYR A 280 16.91 15.63 -5.21
N MET A 281 17.27 16.49 -6.17
CA MET A 281 18.62 16.56 -6.73
C MET A 281 19.44 17.73 -6.17
N ASP A 282 18.92 18.51 -5.22
CA ASP A 282 19.51 19.77 -4.77
C ASP A 282 19.80 20.76 -5.94
N VAL A 283 19.06 20.69 -7.06
CA VAL A 283 19.31 21.53 -8.25
C VAL A 283 18.52 22.84 -8.16
N ARG A 284 19.19 23.97 -8.40
CA ARG A 284 18.54 25.25 -8.71
C ARG A 284 18.83 25.66 -10.13
N LEU A 285 17.77 25.72 -10.93
CA LEU A 285 17.86 26.14 -12.32
C LEU A 285 17.89 27.68 -12.42
N GLY A 286 18.67 28.18 -13.36
CA GLY A 286 18.69 29.61 -13.69
C GLY A 286 17.33 30.13 -14.16
N GLY A 287 17.09 31.43 -14.01
CA GLY A 287 15.77 32.04 -14.23
C GLY A 287 15.14 31.78 -15.61
N ALA A 288 15.93 31.77 -16.68
CA ALA A 288 15.42 31.55 -18.04
C ALA A 288 14.96 30.10 -18.27
N ARG A 289 15.75 29.12 -17.82
CA ARG A 289 15.43 27.68 -17.93
C ARG A 289 14.28 27.30 -17.00
N LEU A 290 14.28 27.85 -15.78
CA LEU A 290 13.16 27.71 -14.86
C LEU A 290 11.88 28.30 -15.46
N ALA A 291 11.94 29.47 -16.10
CA ALA A 291 10.80 30.05 -16.80
C ALA A 291 10.33 29.20 -17.99
N GLN A 292 11.24 28.57 -18.73
CA GLN A 292 10.89 27.64 -19.80
C GLN A 292 10.17 26.40 -19.27
N LEU A 293 10.71 25.74 -18.25
CA LEU A 293 10.08 24.57 -17.63
C LEU A 293 8.72 24.91 -17.00
N ARG A 294 8.60 26.12 -16.45
CA ARG A 294 7.31 26.63 -15.97
C ARG A 294 6.31 26.84 -17.10
N ARG A 295 6.74 27.21 -18.30
CA ARG A 295 5.83 27.39 -19.45
C ARG A 295 5.37 26.08 -20.10
N GLN A 296 5.99 24.95 -19.78
CA GLN A 296 5.61 23.66 -20.36
C GLN A 296 4.33 23.10 -19.68
N GLY A 297 3.21 23.21 -20.37
CA GLY A 297 1.98 22.45 -20.10
C GLY A 297 1.12 22.93 -18.92
N LEU A 298 1.23 24.21 -18.54
CA LEU A 298 0.60 24.71 -17.32
C LEU A 298 -0.57 25.64 -17.60
N HIS A 299 -1.76 25.07 -17.56
CA HIS A 299 -2.98 25.83 -17.34
C HIS A 299 -3.24 25.88 -15.85
N ASN A 300 -3.44 27.10 -15.34
CA ASN A 300 -3.94 27.27 -14.00
C ASN A 300 -5.46 27.28 -14.04
N TYR A 301 -6.08 26.60 -13.10
CA TYR A 301 -7.53 26.65 -12.95
C TYR A 301 -7.86 27.19 -11.57
N THR A 302 -8.82 28.10 -11.51
CA THR A 302 -9.46 28.60 -10.30
C THR A 302 -10.91 28.15 -10.29
N VAL A 303 -11.49 28.03 -9.10
CA VAL A 303 -12.93 27.84 -8.94
C VAL A 303 -13.52 29.16 -8.50
N GLU A 304 -14.39 29.71 -9.33
CA GLU A 304 -15.02 31.00 -9.13
C GLU A 304 -16.54 30.84 -9.02
N MET A 305 -17.21 31.87 -8.49
CA MET A 305 -18.66 31.88 -8.46
C MET A 305 -19.24 32.13 -9.85
N ARG A 306 -20.27 31.35 -10.22
CA ARG A 306 -21.03 31.62 -11.46
C ARG A 306 -21.77 32.95 -11.37
N GLU A 307 -22.28 33.27 -10.19
CA GLU A 307 -22.95 34.53 -9.86
C GLU A 307 -22.36 35.12 -8.58
N GLY A 308 -21.76 36.31 -8.66
CA GLY A 308 -21.15 37.01 -7.51
C GLY A 308 -19.76 37.56 -7.81
N PRO A 309 -19.04 38.09 -6.79
CA PRO A 309 -17.66 38.55 -6.96
C PRO A 309 -16.76 37.35 -7.33
N PRO A 310 -15.89 37.47 -8.35
CA PRO A 310 -15.08 36.36 -8.85
C PRO A 310 -14.14 35.76 -7.80
N ASP A 311 -13.66 36.58 -6.85
CA ASP A 311 -12.61 36.19 -5.90
C ASP A 311 -13.13 35.47 -4.63
N ARG A 312 -14.38 35.00 -4.61
CA ARG A 312 -14.98 34.46 -3.37
C ARG A 312 -15.66 33.12 -3.58
N ILE A 313 -14.98 32.04 -3.17
CA ILE A 313 -15.63 30.73 -2.98
C ILE A 313 -16.69 30.87 -1.87
N PRO A 314 -17.91 30.30 -2.04
CA PRO A 314 -18.92 30.32 -1.00
C PRO A 314 -18.36 29.77 0.31
N PRO A 315 -18.67 30.39 1.45
CA PRO A 315 -18.29 29.84 2.74
C PRO A 315 -18.79 28.41 2.96
N GLU A 316 -19.85 27.98 2.26
CA GLU A 316 -20.34 26.59 2.28
C GLU A 316 -19.60 25.64 1.33
N LEU A 317 -18.67 26.11 0.49
CA LEU A 317 -17.82 25.27 -0.37
C LEU A 317 -16.34 25.36 0.02
N ASP A 318 -16.02 26.23 0.97
CA ASP A 318 -14.65 26.42 1.46
C ASP A 318 -14.16 25.17 2.20
N ALA A 319 -13.32 24.40 1.51
CA ALA A 319 -12.69 23.17 2.00
C ALA A 319 -11.80 23.36 3.25
N SER A 320 -11.51 24.61 3.64
CA SER A 320 -10.80 24.89 4.90
C SER A 320 -11.68 24.78 6.15
N ARG A 321 -13.01 24.64 5.99
CA ARG A 321 -13.94 24.49 7.12
C ARG A 321 -14.08 23.03 7.57
N ARG A 322 -14.24 22.84 8.88
CA ARG A 322 -14.25 21.53 9.56
C ARG A 322 -15.54 20.69 9.40
N ALA A 323 -16.53 21.13 8.64
CA ALA A 323 -17.87 20.52 8.62
C ALA A 323 -18.26 19.96 7.24
N GLY A 324 -17.46 19.04 6.70
CA GLY A 324 -17.77 18.35 5.43
C GLY A 324 -18.36 16.96 5.68
N ARG A 325 -19.37 16.56 4.90
CA ARG A 325 -19.90 15.18 4.86
C ARG A 325 -18.99 14.23 4.08
N ILE A 326 -18.06 14.79 3.29
CA ILE A 326 -17.05 14.07 2.52
C ILE A 326 -15.68 14.50 3.05
N ALA A 327 -14.79 13.53 3.25
CA ALA A 327 -13.39 13.78 3.51
C ALA A 327 -12.51 13.17 2.42
N ILE A 328 -11.38 13.81 2.11
CA ILE A 328 -10.29 13.20 1.37
C ILE A 328 -9.14 12.92 2.32
N SER A 329 -8.67 11.68 2.31
CA SER A 329 -7.44 11.24 2.96
C SER A 329 -6.47 10.79 1.88
N GLY A 330 -5.22 11.24 1.95
CA GLY A 330 -4.23 10.90 0.95
C GLY A 330 -2.90 11.58 1.16
N THR A 331 -2.16 11.78 0.07
CA THR A 331 -0.75 12.15 0.10
C THR A 331 -0.53 13.61 -0.29
N SER A 332 0.70 13.98 -0.66
CA SER A 332 1.01 15.30 -1.21
C SER A 332 0.26 15.61 -2.52
N PHE A 333 -0.28 14.61 -3.20
CA PHE A 333 -1.17 14.79 -4.35
C PHE A 333 -2.50 15.47 -3.98
N SER A 334 -2.93 15.34 -2.72
CA SER A 334 -4.19 15.89 -2.21
C SER A 334 -4.02 16.95 -1.11
N ASP A 335 -2.84 17.11 -0.53
CA ASP A 335 -2.53 18.11 0.54
C ASP A 335 -2.66 19.58 0.09
N GLY A 336 -2.81 19.84 -1.22
CA GLY A 336 -3.09 21.17 -1.75
C GLY A 336 -4.55 21.60 -1.56
N LYS A 337 -4.78 22.87 -1.22
CA LYS A 337 -6.15 23.46 -1.17
C LYS A 337 -6.90 23.35 -2.49
N LEU A 338 -6.17 23.32 -3.60
CA LEU A 338 -6.75 23.37 -4.93
C LEU A 338 -7.56 22.10 -5.24
N PHE A 339 -7.02 20.91 -4.95
CA PHE A 339 -7.69 19.66 -5.26
C PHE A 339 -8.98 19.46 -4.45
N SER A 340 -8.96 19.75 -3.13
CA SER A 340 -10.18 19.71 -2.32
C SER A 340 -11.22 20.75 -2.74
N THR A 341 -10.79 21.87 -3.31
CA THR A 341 -11.69 22.87 -3.91
C THR A 341 -12.35 22.34 -5.19
N TYR A 342 -11.64 21.59 -6.05
CA TYR A 342 -12.25 20.93 -7.20
C TYR A 342 -13.25 19.85 -6.79
N LEU A 343 -12.92 19.06 -5.76
CA LEU A 343 -13.86 18.08 -5.20
C LEU A 343 -15.11 18.80 -4.67
N ALA A 344 -14.96 19.90 -3.95
CA ALA A 344 -16.08 20.71 -3.46
C ALA A 344 -16.90 21.35 -4.59
N HIS A 345 -16.25 21.77 -5.69
CA HIS A 345 -16.94 22.23 -6.90
C HIS A 345 -17.83 21.13 -7.49
N TYR A 346 -17.30 19.92 -7.68
CA TYR A 346 -18.10 18.84 -8.27
C TYR A 346 -19.13 18.25 -7.30
N ALA A 347 -18.88 18.30 -5.99
CA ALA A 347 -19.82 17.81 -4.98
C ALA A 347 -20.88 18.85 -4.56
N GLN A 348 -20.65 20.13 -4.86
CA GLN A 348 -21.43 21.29 -4.37
C GLN A 348 -21.60 21.32 -2.83
N GLN A 349 -20.61 20.81 -2.09
CA GLN A 349 -20.53 20.84 -0.63
C GLN A 349 -19.05 20.88 -0.17
N PRO A 350 -18.74 21.26 1.09
CA PRO A 350 -17.38 21.26 1.58
C PRO A 350 -16.81 19.84 1.61
N VAL A 351 -15.53 19.72 1.24
CA VAL A 351 -14.75 18.48 1.37
C VAL A 351 -13.66 18.71 2.41
N LEU A 352 -13.69 17.94 3.49
CA LEU A 352 -12.67 17.97 4.53
C LEU A 352 -11.36 17.43 3.96
N ASN A 353 -10.32 18.26 3.90
CA ASN A 353 -9.00 17.80 3.48
C ASN A 353 -8.22 17.25 4.69
N GLY A 354 -8.14 15.92 4.77
CA GLY A 354 -7.32 15.17 5.72
C GLY A 354 -6.05 14.59 5.08
N ALA A 355 -5.67 15.01 3.87
CA ALA A 355 -4.43 14.59 3.26
C ALA A 355 -3.22 15.29 3.91
N MET A 356 -2.05 14.63 3.87
CA MET A 356 -0.80 15.24 4.32
C MET A 356 0.36 14.89 3.39
N SER A 357 1.24 15.86 3.19
CA SER A 357 2.50 15.63 2.47
C SER A 357 3.40 14.61 3.16
N ALA A 358 4.08 13.78 2.37
CA ALA A 358 5.06 12.77 2.82
C ALA A 358 4.50 11.73 3.80
N ALA A 359 3.18 11.53 3.83
CA ALA A 359 2.58 10.48 4.60
C ALA A 359 2.73 9.11 3.91
N ASN A 360 2.74 8.06 4.72
CA ASN A 360 2.65 6.69 4.25
C ASN A 360 1.20 6.33 3.87
N PHE A 361 1.07 5.19 3.18
CA PHE A 361 -0.17 4.69 2.59
C PHE A 361 -1.41 4.79 3.49
N ALA A 362 -1.34 4.37 4.75
CA ALA A 362 -2.50 4.30 5.64
C ALA A 362 -2.52 5.35 6.77
N GLY A 363 -1.42 6.07 7.00
CA GLY A 363 -1.27 6.92 8.18
C GLY A 363 -2.27 8.08 8.23
N GLN A 364 -2.60 8.67 7.08
CA GLN A 364 -3.56 9.78 7.06
C GLN A 364 -5.00 9.35 7.25
N LEU A 365 -5.32 8.16 6.73
CA LEU A 365 -6.64 7.61 6.92
C LEU A 365 -6.85 7.27 8.40
N ARG A 366 -5.82 6.75 9.06
CA ARG A 366 -5.79 6.56 10.51
C ARG A 366 -6.06 7.83 11.28
N GLU A 367 -5.29 8.90 11.04
CA GLU A 367 -5.48 10.17 11.74
C GLU A 367 -6.88 10.76 11.54
N LEU A 368 -7.43 10.64 10.32
CA LEU A 368 -8.80 11.07 10.03
C LEU A 368 -9.84 10.24 10.80
N LEU A 369 -9.70 8.91 10.81
CA LEU A 369 -10.68 8.01 11.42
C LEU A 369 -10.63 8.02 12.95
N LEU A 370 -9.44 8.15 13.56
CA LEU A 370 -9.31 8.33 15.01
C LEU A 370 -10.00 9.61 15.49
N ARG A 371 -10.04 10.64 14.64
CA ARG A 371 -10.70 11.92 14.91
C ARG A 371 -12.15 11.95 14.41
N ARG A 372 -12.71 10.82 13.98
CA ARG A 372 -14.08 10.77 13.43
C ARG A 372 -15.13 11.32 14.40
N ALA A 373 -14.94 11.18 15.71
CA ALA A 373 -15.84 11.77 16.70
C ALA A 373 -15.94 13.31 16.61
N GLU A 374 -14.91 13.98 16.05
CA GLU A 374 -14.94 15.41 15.74
C GLU A 374 -15.76 15.74 14.48
N PHE A 375 -16.09 14.72 13.66
CA PHE A 375 -16.77 14.82 12.38
C PHE A 375 -17.97 13.84 12.30
N PRO A 376 -19.01 14.02 13.14
CA PRO A 376 -20.14 13.08 13.21
C PRO A 376 -20.94 12.98 11.92
N GLU A 377 -20.89 14.00 11.06
CA GLU A 377 -21.58 14.07 9.77
C GLU A 377 -20.77 13.43 8.62
N LEU A 378 -19.59 12.83 8.90
CA LEU A 378 -18.77 12.21 7.87
C LEU A 378 -19.46 10.96 7.31
N GLU A 379 -19.80 11.01 6.03
CA GLU A 379 -20.55 9.97 5.30
C GLU A 379 -19.73 9.27 4.22
N LEU A 380 -18.57 9.81 3.86
CA LEU A 380 -17.74 9.27 2.78
C LEU A 380 -16.29 9.67 2.97
N VAL A 381 -15.39 8.71 2.81
CA VAL A 381 -13.96 8.97 2.69
C VAL A 381 -13.48 8.63 1.29
N LEU A 382 -12.82 9.60 0.66
CA LEU A 382 -12.05 9.43 -0.57
C LEU A 382 -10.62 9.11 -0.14
N PHE A 383 -10.14 7.91 -0.45
CA PHE A 383 -8.82 7.45 -0.05
C PHE A 383 -7.87 7.44 -1.25
N GLU A 384 -7.08 8.50 -1.35
CA GLU A 384 -6.11 8.73 -2.41
C GLU A 384 -4.73 8.19 -2.05
N PHE A 385 -4.15 7.42 -2.96
CA PHE A 385 -2.75 7.04 -2.86
C PHE A 385 -2.14 6.84 -4.25
N PRO A 386 -0.85 7.15 -4.43
CA PRO A 386 -0.10 6.72 -5.61
C PRO A 386 0.04 5.20 -5.68
N VAL A 387 -0.23 4.60 -6.84
CA VAL A 387 -0.20 3.13 -7.04
C VAL A 387 1.10 2.48 -6.55
N HIS A 388 2.24 3.15 -6.72
CA HIS A 388 3.54 2.63 -6.28
C HIS A 388 3.65 2.42 -4.76
N GLN A 389 2.77 3.01 -3.94
CA GLN A 389 2.74 2.76 -2.50
C GLN A 389 2.23 1.35 -2.16
N LEU A 390 1.64 0.64 -3.11
CA LEU A 390 1.29 -0.78 -3.02
C LEU A 390 2.44 -1.71 -3.41
N PHE A 391 3.59 -1.17 -3.86
CA PHE A 391 4.77 -1.97 -4.19
C PHE A 391 5.53 -2.35 -2.92
N PHE A 392 4.90 -3.16 -2.07
CA PHE A 392 5.51 -3.58 -0.82
C PHE A 392 6.83 -4.31 -1.07
N GLY A 393 7.90 -3.76 -0.48
CA GLY A 393 9.25 -4.25 -0.64
C GLY A 393 9.46 -5.59 0.05
N VAL A 394 10.41 -6.34 -0.48
CA VAL A 394 10.95 -7.55 0.16
C VAL A 394 12.06 -7.11 1.10
N GLY A 395 11.99 -7.50 2.36
CA GLY A 395 13.04 -7.29 3.34
C GLY A 395 14.27 -8.15 3.05
N ASP A 396 15.38 -7.88 3.74
CA ASP A 396 16.63 -8.63 3.60
C ASP A 396 16.46 -10.13 3.95
N ASP A 397 15.43 -10.46 4.73
CA ASP A 397 15.03 -11.81 5.11
C ASP A 397 14.12 -12.51 4.09
N GLY A 398 13.88 -11.89 2.93
CA GLY A 398 12.98 -12.41 1.89
C GLY A 398 11.50 -12.22 2.21
N ALA A 399 11.14 -11.69 3.37
CA ALA A 399 9.74 -11.47 3.75
C ALA A 399 9.23 -10.12 3.23
N ILE A 400 8.00 -10.09 2.74
CA ILE A 400 7.32 -8.87 2.31
C ILE A 400 6.68 -8.24 3.54
N ARG A 401 7.07 -7.00 3.85
CA ARG A 401 6.55 -6.29 5.02
C ARG A 401 5.50 -5.29 4.58
N LEU A 402 4.27 -5.46 5.07
CA LEU A 402 3.25 -4.44 4.92
C LEU A 402 3.65 -3.20 5.74
N PRO A 403 3.26 -1.98 5.33
CA PRO A 403 3.60 -0.77 6.06
C PRO A 403 3.04 -0.81 7.48
N ASP A 404 3.85 -0.47 8.48
CA ASP A 404 3.41 -0.47 9.90
C ASP A 404 2.14 0.38 10.09
N SER A 405 2.00 1.50 9.38
CA SER A 405 0.78 2.33 9.43
C SER A 405 -0.51 1.59 9.08
N LEU A 406 -0.43 0.58 8.21
CA LEU A 406 -1.59 -0.21 7.84
C LEU A 406 -2.00 -1.13 8.98
N GLY A 407 -1.06 -1.89 9.55
CA GLY A 407 -1.38 -2.77 10.68
C GLY A 407 -1.77 -1.99 11.94
N LEU A 408 -1.19 -0.80 12.17
CA LEU A 408 -1.66 0.14 13.20
C LEU A 408 -3.13 0.53 12.99
N LEU A 409 -3.47 0.97 11.77
CA LEU A 409 -4.83 1.37 11.44
C LEU A 409 -5.82 0.20 11.62
N LEU A 410 -5.47 -0.98 11.15
CA LEU A 410 -6.33 -2.16 11.22
C LEU A 410 -6.51 -2.68 12.65
N ALA A 411 -5.51 -2.51 13.52
CA ALA A 411 -5.63 -2.85 14.94
C ALA A 411 -6.48 -1.83 15.73
N GLU A 412 -6.46 -0.56 15.34
CA GLU A 412 -7.24 0.50 15.99
C GLU A 412 -8.68 0.62 15.45
N LEU A 413 -8.95 0.06 14.28
CA LEU A 413 -10.30 -0.13 13.74
C LEU A 413 -10.73 -1.58 14.00
N PRO A 414 -11.26 -1.90 15.19
CA PRO A 414 -11.73 -3.24 15.48
C PRO A 414 -12.85 -3.61 14.50
N PRO A 415 -12.97 -4.90 14.17
CA PRO A 415 -14.07 -5.39 13.34
C PRO A 415 -15.39 -5.20 14.08
N THR A 416 -16.46 -4.88 13.35
CA THR A 416 -17.78 -4.63 13.96
C THR A 416 -18.43 -5.91 14.45
N HIS A 417 -18.21 -7.01 13.73
CA HIS A 417 -18.64 -8.33 14.14
C HIS A 417 -17.57 -9.35 13.78
N VAL A 418 -17.28 -10.21 14.77
CA VAL A 418 -16.34 -11.31 14.65
C VAL A 418 -17.02 -12.61 14.98
N GLU A 419 -16.81 -13.59 14.13
CA GLU A 419 -17.31 -14.94 14.33
C GLU A 419 -16.14 -15.91 14.33
N PRO A 420 -15.96 -16.72 15.38
CA PRO A 420 -14.92 -17.74 15.40
C PRO A 420 -15.09 -18.71 14.22
N LEU A 421 -13.96 -19.13 13.66
CA LEU A 421 -13.89 -20.17 12.65
C LEU A 421 -13.40 -21.47 13.29
N GLU A 422 -14.13 -22.56 13.12
CA GLU A 422 -13.69 -23.86 13.62
C GLU A 422 -12.64 -24.44 12.66
N LEU A 423 -11.38 -24.48 13.12
CA LEU A 423 -10.24 -24.89 12.32
C LEU A 423 -10.09 -26.41 12.26
N ALA A 424 -9.34 -26.89 11.25
CA ALA A 424 -8.95 -28.30 11.16
C ALA A 424 -7.80 -28.68 12.12
N ALA A 425 -7.10 -27.69 12.67
CA ALA A 425 -6.00 -27.88 13.60
C ALA A 425 -5.95 -26.73 14.60
N ASP A 426 -5.47 -27.04 15.81
CA ASP A 426 -5.19 -26.04 16.83
C ASP A 426 -3.88 -25.29 16.54
N PHE A 427 -3.73 -24.14 17.18
CA PHE A 427 -2.46 -23.42 17.20
C PHE A 427 -1.41 -24.19 18.02
N ASP A 428 -0.21 -24.34 17.46
CA ASP A 428 0.98 -24.70 18.22
C ASP A 428 1.51 -23.47 18.94
N VAL A 429 1.02 -23.24 20.17
CA VAL A 429 1.42 -22.12 21.04
C VAL A 429 2.76 -22.44 21.71
N GLU A 430 3.70 -21.51 21.69
CA GLU A 430 5.00 -21.67 22.35
C GLU A 430 4.86 -21.81 23.87
N ARG A 431 5.71 -22.64 24.47
CA ARG A 431 5.62 -23.01 25.89
C ARG A 431 5.57 -21.79 26.81
N GLU A 432 6.33 -20.74 26.49
CA GLU A 432 6.44 -19.51 27.27
C GLU A 432 5.11 -18.75 27.35
N PHE A 433 4.26 -18.85 26.32
CA PHE A 433 2.97 -18.16 26.25
C PHE A 433 1.80 -19.00 26.79
N ARG A 434 1.96 -20.32 26.96
CA ARG A 434 0.90 -21.21 27.47
C ARG A 434 0.52 -20.99 28.94
N ALA A 435 1.41 -20.36 29.72
CA ALA A 435 1.24 -20.23 31.16
C ALA A 435 0.19 -19.16 31.56
N GLY A 436 -0.28 -18.33 30.63
CA GLY A 436 -1.08 -17.15 30.96
C GLY A 436 -0.30 -16.13 31.78
N GLU A 437 1.03 -16.10 31.60
CA GLU A 437 1.93 -15.16 32.27
C GLU A 437 2.41 -14.10 31.28
N PHE A 438 2.84 -12.95 31.81
CA PHE A 438 3.45 -11.90 31.01
C PHE A 438 4.89 -12.27 30.63
N VAL A 439 5.11 -12.47 29.32
CA VAL A 439 6.42 -12.73 28.71
C VAL A 439 7.06 -11.41 28.31
N ASP A 440 8.35 -11.24 28.61
CA ASP A 440 9.13 -10.09 28.15
C ASP A 440 9.43 -10.22 26.65
N VAL A 441 8.98 -9.24 25.88
CA VAL A 441 9.15 -9.19 24.42
C VAL A 441 10.07 -8.02 24.01
N GLY A 442 10.66 -7.33 24.98
CA GLY A 442 11.40 -6.08 24.78
C GLY A 442 12.87 -6.28 24.44
N GLY A 443 13.36 -5.59 23.40
CA GLY A 443 14.80 -5.54 23.09
C GLY A 443 15.40 -6.84 22.53
N HIS A 444 14.56 -7.78 22.12
CA HIS A 444 14.93 -9.07 21.55
C HIS A 444 14.52 -9.19 20.08
N GLU A 445 15.01 -10.24 19.41
CA GLU A 445 14.44 -10.67 18.13
C GLU A 445 12.97 -11.07 18.30
N PRO A 446 12.12 -10.96 17.26
CA PRO A 446 10.71 -11.33 17.36
C PRO A 446 10.51 -12.74 17.92
N LEU A 447 9.81 -12.82 19.05
CA LEU A 447 9.49 -14.09 19.70
C LEU A 447 8.27 -14.70 19.04
N ARG A 448 8.37 -15.96 18.61
CA ARG A 448 7.21 -16.69 18.10
C ARG A 448 6.25 -16.94 19.26
N VAL A 449 4.98 -16.59 19.08
CA VAL A 449 3.91 -16.84 20.04
C VAL A 449 3.20 -18.14 19.70
N ALA A 450 2.80 -18.29 18.43
CA ALA A 450 2.09 -19.47 17.96
C ALA A 450 2.24 -19.67 16.46
N ALA A 451 1.91 -20.88 15.99
CA ALA A 451 1.79 -21.19 14.58
C ALA A 451 0.57 -22.08 14.29
N LEU A 452 -0.16 -21.74 13.23
CA LEU A 452 -1.16 -22.60 12.61
C LEU A 452 -0.52 -23.28 11.38
N PRO A 453 -0.52 -24.61 11.27
CA PRO A 453 0.14 -25.31 10.17
C PRO A 453 -0.52 -25.00 8.82
N ALA A 454 0.28 -25.11 7.75
CA ALA A 454 -0.24 -25.04 6.40
C ALA A 454 -1.32 -26.11 6.18
N GLY A 455 -2.35 -25.81 5.39
CA GLY A 455 -3.50 -26.68 5.16
C GLY A 455 -4.60 -26.60 6.22
N ALA A 456 -4.38 -26.00 7.39
CA ALA A 456 -5.42 -25.91 8.42
C ALA A 456 -6.53 -24.89 8.11
N LEU A 457 -6.16 -23.82 7.38
CA LEU A 457 -7.04 -22.74 6.97
C LEU A 457 -6.76 -22.39 5.51
N PHE A 458 -7.80 -22.32 4.70
CA PHE A 458 -7.76 -21.68 3.39
C PHE A 458 -8.50 -20.34 3.44
N HIS A 459 -7.89 -19.28 2.92
CA HIS A 459 -8.52 -17.95 2.87
C HIS A 459 -8.14 -17.21 1.59
N THR A 460 -8.96 -16.24 1.17
CA THR A 460 -8.75 -15.41 -0.04
C THR A 460 -7.66 -14.34 0.11
N GLY A 461 -7.16 -14.13 1.32
CA GLY A 461 -6.06 -13.21 1.60
C GLY A 461 -6.43 -11.72 1.63
N ASP A 462 -7.71 -11.34 1.45
CA ASP A 462 -8.20 -9.94 1.59
C ASP A 462 -8.51 -9.53 3.04
N GLY A 463 -8.12 -10.33 4.04
CA GLY A 463 -8.43 -10.05 5.43
C GLY A 463 -9.85 -10.44 5.89
N ILE A 464 -10.65 -11.17 5.09
CA ILE A 464 -11.94 -11.73 5.56
C ILE A 464 -11.74 -12.68 6.75
N ALA A 465 -10.65 -13.43 6.75
CA ALA A 465 -10.15 -14.14 7.92
C ALA A 465 -9.15 -13.26 8.65
N ALA A 466 -9.21 -13.26 9.97
CA ALA A 466 -8.32 -12.52 10.85
C ALA A 466 -7.89 -13.37 12.03
N LEU A 467 -6.73 -13.06 12.61
CA LEU A 467 -6.28 -13.63 13.86
C LEU A 467 -6.75 -12.74 15.01
N ARG A 468 -7.63 -13.26 15.87
CA ARG A 468 -8.00 -12.60 17.13
C ARG A 468 -7.07 -13.09 18.23
N VAL A 469 -6.42 -12.14 18.88
CA VAL A 469 -5.52 -12.36 20.01
C VAL A 469 -6.12 -11.70 21.23
N ARG A 470 -6.54 -12.47 22.23
CA ARG A 470 -6.97 -11.95 23.54
C ARG A 470 -5.85 -12.04 24.54
N GLY A 471 -5.72 -11.03 25.39
CA GLY A 471 -4.60 -10.93 26.30
C GLY A 471 -4.44 -9.53 26.87
N ALA A 472 -3.19 -9.19 27.20
CA ALA A 472 -2.82 -7.86 27.65
C ALA A 472 -1.37 -7.55 27.28
N ALA A 473 -1.08 -6.27 27.07
CA ALA A 473 0.27 -5.75 27.01
C ALA A 473 0.51 -4.75 28.16
N GLU A 474 1.70 -4.78 28.76
CA GLU A 474 2.10 -3.85 29.82
C GLU A 474 3.53 -3.33 29.63
N GLY A 475 3.87 -2.27 30.36
CA GLY A 475 5.19 -1.66 30.34
C GLY A 475 5.34 -0.69 29.17
N LYS A 476 6.25 -1.00 28.24
CA LYS A 476 6.45 -0.20 27.02
C LYS A 476 5.63 -0.74 25.85
N ARG A 477 5.76 -0.08 24.69
CA ARG A 477 5.07 -0.43 23.45
C ARG A 477 5.38 -1.87 23.02
N ALA A 478 4.35 -2.71 23.08
CA ALA A 478 4.36 -4.05 22.52
C ALA A 478 3.78 -4.05 21.10
N MET A 479 4.30 -4.93 20.26
CA MET A 479 3.90 -5.13 18.88
C MET A 479 3.61 -6.60 18.64
N LEU A 480 2.57 -6.85 17.84
CA LEU A 480 2.28 -8.15 17.26
C LEU A 480 2.66 -8.13 15.78
N GLU A 481 3.23 -9.22 15.31
CA GLU A 481 3.49 -9.44 13.89
C GLU A 481 2.80 -10.73 13.46
N VAL A 482 1.83 -10.62 12.55
CA VAL A 482 1.23 -11.79 11.89
C VAL A 482 1.96 -12.05 10.58
N GLN A 483 2.37 -13.30 10.37
CA GLN A 483 3.01 -13.76 9.16
C GLN A 483 2.14 -14.82 8.47
N VAL A 484 1.85 -14.63 7.19
CA VAL A 484 1.19 -15.60 6.32
C VAL A 484 2.09 -15.87 5.13
N GLY A 485 2.66 -17.07 5.05
CA GLY A 485 3.67 -17.38 4.04
C GLY A 485 4.90 -16.46 4.17
N ASP A 486 5.19 -15.67 3.14
CA ASP A 486 6.25 -14.67 3.09
C ASP A 486 5.78 -13.24 3.44
N VAL A 487 4.49 -13.02 3.71
CA VAL A 487 3.93 -11.70 4.03
C VAL A 487 3.88 -11.50 5.54
N ARG A 488 4.34 -10.34 6.01
CA ARG A 488 4.32 -9.93 7.42
C ARG A 488 3.56 -8.62 7.59
N MET A 489 2.70 -8.56 8.60
CA MET A 489 2.00 -7.36 9.02
C MET A 489 2.22 -7.13 10.51
N ARG A 490 2.67 -5.92 10.87
CA ARG A 490 2.88 -5.50 12.25
C ARG A 490 1.79 -4.56 12.72
N ALA A 491 1.38 -4.74 13.97
CA ALA A 491 0.50 -3.84 14.67
C ALA A 491 1.03 -3.58 16.08
N ILE A 492 0.75 -2.39 16.62
CA ILE A 492 0.93 -2.12 18.05
C ILE A 492 -0.24 -2.79 18.79
N TRP A 493 0.05 -3.42 19.93
CA TRP A 493 -0.98 -3.77 20.89
C TRP A 493 -1.38 -2.49 21.64
N PRO A 494 -2.59 -1.93 21.45
CA PRO A 494 -2.94 -0.65 22.07
C PRO A 494 -2.97 -0.77 23.60
N GLU A 495 -2.50 0.25 24.31
CA GLU A 495 -2.49 0.26 25.76
C GLU A 495 -3.90 0.08 26.33
N GLY A 496 -4.07 -0.87 27.25
CA GLY A 496 -5.38 -1.20 27.85
C GLY A 496 -6.31 -2.04 26.97
N ALA A 497 -5.95 -2.34 25.72
CA ALA A 497 -6.74 -3.25 24.89
C ALA A 497 -6.63 -4.69 25.42
N THR A 498 -7.78 -5.36 25.59
CA THR A 498 -7.86 -6.77 26.00
C THR A 498 -7.83 -7.72 24.80
N GLU A 499 -7.97 -7.19 23.60
CA GLU A 499 -7.92 -7.95 22.36
C GLU A 499 -7.37 -7.12 21.20
N VAL A 500 -6.77 -7.81 20.24
CA VAL A 500 -6.32 -7.26 18.96
C VAL A 500 -6.76 -8.22 17.85
N VAL A 501 -7.33 -7.70 16.77
CA VAL A 501 -7.74 -8.51 15.61
C VAL A 501 -6.95 -8.09 14.38
N LEU A 502 -6.11 -8.99 13.88
CA LEU A 502 -5.20 -8.75 12.76
C LEU A 502 -5.66 -9.49 11.50
N PRO A 503 -6.06 -8.81 10.42
CA PRO A 503 -6.48 -9.48 9.20
C PRO A 503 -5.35 -10.30 8.56
N LEU A 504 -5.70 -11.47 8.02
CA LEU A 504 -4.78 -12.33 7.29
C LEU A 504 -4.69 -11.85 5.84
N VAL A 505 -3.68 -11.03 5.57
CA VAL A 505 -3.42 -10.44 4.26
C VAL A 505 -2.38 -11.26 3.49
N PHE A 506 -2.72 -11.68 2.27
CA PHE A 506 -1.82 -12.49 1.43
C PHE A 506 -2.01 -12.20 -0.06
N THR A 507 -1.04 -12.59 -0.89
CA THR A 507 -1.02 -12.31 -2.34
C THR A 507 -2.14 -13.01 -3.10
N ARG A 508 -2.50 -14.23 -2.68
CA ARG A 508 -3.43 -15.13 -3.36
C ARG A 508 -4.26 -15.93 -2.37
N ALA A 509 -5.31 -16.59 -2.85
CA ALA A 509 -5.98 -17.59 -2.04
C ALA A 509 -5.02 -18.73 -1.72
N ALA A 510 -4.85 -19.05 -0.45
CA ALA A 510 -3.84 -20.02 -0.03
C ALA A 510 -4.20 -20.69 1.29
N ALA A 511 -3.59 -21.85 1.51
CA ALA A 511 -3.57 -22.55 2.79
C ALA A 511 -2.15 -22.56 3.38
N GLU A 512 -1.55 -21.37 3.43
CA GLU A 512 -0.21 -21.18 3.99
C GLU A 512 -0.21 -21.31 5.52
N ARG A 513 0.97 -21.52 6.07
CA ARG A 513 1.19 -21.43 7.51
C ARG A 513 0.96 -20.00 7.99
N VAL A 514 0.20 -19.86 9.08
CA VAL A 514 0.01 -18.59 9.80
C VAL A 514 0.87 -18.61 11.05
N GLN A 515 1.65 -17.56 11.30
CA GLN A 515 2.47 -17.43 12.49
C GLN A 515 2.18 -16.10 13.18
N LEU A 516 2.18 -16.12 14.51
CA LEU A 516 2.13 -14.92 15.33
C LEU A 516 3.47 -14.75 16.04
N PHE A 517 4.00 -13.54 15.97
CA PHE A 517 5.17 -13.12 16.74
C PHE A 517 4.81 -11.93 17.64
N ALA A 518 5.54 -11.79 18.74
CA ALA A 518 5.48 -10.64 19.62
C ALA A 518 6.88 -10.05 19.80
N HIS A 519 6.98 -8.73 19.81
CA HIS A 519 8.21 -7.99 20.07
C HIS A 519 7.87 -6.60 20.61
N GLY A 520 8.84 -5.87 21.17
CA GLY A 520 8.58 -4.52 21.66
C GLY A 520 9.82 -3.77 22.09
N ASP A 521 9.62 -2.55 22.58
CA ASP A 521 10.68 -1.77 23.19
C ASP A 521 11.12 -2.43 24.51
N ALA A 522 12.38 -2.22 24.94
CA ALA A 522 12.90 -2.83 26.18
C ALA A 522 11.99 -2.55 27.39
N GLY A 523 11.47 -3.61 28.01
CA GLY A 523 10.48 -3.57 29.10
C GLY A 523 9.02 -3.72 28.66
N ALA A 524 8.75 -3.95 27.37
CA ALA A 524 7.43 -4.35 26.89
C ALA A 524 7.15 -5.81 27.24
N ARG A 525 5.99 -6.10 27.82
CA ARG A 525 5.58 -7.46 28.19
C ARG A 525 4.21 -7.77 27.62
N VAL A 526 4.01 -9.00 27.18
CA VAL A 526 2.75 -9.46 26.59
C VAL A 526 2.30 -10.74 27.27
N ARG A 527 1.00 -10.82 27.58
CA ARG A 527 0.31 -12.05 27.96
C ARG A 527 -0.70 -12.37 26.87
N VAL A 528 -0.70 -13.61 26.39
CA VAL A 528 -1.68 -14.11 25.42
C VAL A 528 -2.55 -15.15 26.12
N ASP A 529 -3.83 -14.83 26.24
CA ASP A 529 -4.81 -15.65 26.95
C ASP A 529 -5.53 -16.60 25.98
N GLU A 530 -5.83 -16.12 24.77
CA GLU A 530 -6.55 -16.89 23.74
C GLU A 530 -6.12 -16.48 22.33
N LEU A 531 -6.08 -17.47 21.43
CA LEU A 531 -5.78 -17.31 20.02
C LEU A 531 -6.82 -18.07 19.19
N GLU A 532 -7.42 -17.39 18.24
CA GLU A 532 -8.36 -18.00 17.32
C GLU A 532 -8.38 -17.26 15.97
N VAL A 533 -8.80 -17.99 14.94
CA VAL A 533 -9.13 -17.38 13.65
C VAL A 533 -10.60 -16.97 13.69
N VAL A 534 -10.87 -15.74 13.31
CA VAL A 534 -12.21 -15.17 13.20
C VAL A 534 -12.49 -14.73 11.77
N LEU A 535 -13.77 -14.70 11.44
CA LEU A 535 -14.29 -13.99 10.29
C LEU A 535 -14.53 -12.53 10.67
N ASP A 536 -14.11 -11.64 9.80
CA ASP A 536 -14.35 -10.21 9.88
C ASP A 536 -15.51 -9.86 8.95
N SER A 537 -16.74 -9.83 9.48
CA SER A 537 -17.94 -9.55 8.68
C SER A 537 -18.62 -8.30 9.24
N PRO A 538 -18.77 -7.21 8.45
CA PRO A 538 -19.48 -6.02 8.91
C PRO A 538 -20.97 -6.24 9.25
N GLY A 539 -21.63 -7.26 8.68
CA GLY A 539 -23.08 -7.44 8.80
C GLY A 539 -23.55 -8.48 9.81
N GLY A 540 -22.70 -9.47 10.13
CA GLY A 540 -22.91 -10.44 11.21
C GLY A 540 -24.09 -11.40 11.06
N ARG A 541 -24.68 -11.55 9.87
CA ARG A 541 -25.78 -12.50 9.63
C ARG A 541 -25.26 -13.82 9.09
N THR A 542 -25.35 -14.87 9.88
CA THR A 542 -24.99 -16.23 9.44
C THR A 542 -26.22 -16.97 8.93
N ARG A 543 -26.11 -17.61 7.76
CA ARG A 543 -27.13 -18.48 7.16
C ARG A 543 -26.51 -19.80 6.76
N ALA A 544 -27.00 -20.90 7.31
CA ALA A 544 -26.64 -22.23 6.83
C ALA A 544 -27.14 -22.43 5.38
N LEU A 545 -26.32 -23.03 4.54
CA LEU A 545 -26.66 -23.37 3.16
C LEU A 545 -26.91 -24.87 3.05
N GLU A 546 -28.15 -25.25 2.74
CA GLU A 546 -28.51 -26.65 2.51
C GLU A 546 -28.12 -27.06 1.08
N LEU A 547 -26.98 -27.73 0.94
CA LEU A 547 -26.58 -28.34 -0.32
C LEU A 547 -27.43 -29.58 -0.62
N GLY A 548 -27.87 -29.71 -1.87
CA GLY A 548 -28.57 -30.90 -2.36
C GLY A 548 -27.72 -32.17 -2.30
N ALA A 549 -28.36 -33.29 -2.67
CA ALA A 549 -27.67 -34.57 -2.80
C ALA A 549 -26.52 -34.47 -3.82
N ALA A 550 -25.42 -35.19 -3.54
CA ALA A 550 -24.31 -35.27 -4.47
C ALA A 550 -24.75 -35.97 -5.77
N VAL A 551 -24.47 -35.32 -6.90
CA VAL A 551 -24.65 -35.87 -8.24
C VAL A 551 -23.28 -36.28 -8.75
N ALA A 552 -23.12 -37.54 -9.17
CA ALA A 552 -21.88 -38.01 -9.78
C ALA A 552 -21.65 -37.31 -11.13
N ASP A 553 -20.42 -36.87 -11.36
CA ASP A 553 -19.97 -36.23 -12.60
C ASP A 553 -18.62 -36.83 -13.01
N GLY A 554 -18.66 -37.90 -13.82
CA GLY A 554 -17.47 -38.70 -14.15
C GLY A 554 -16.84 -39.34 -12.91
N ASP A 555 -15.55 -39.05 -12.68
CA ASP A 555 -14.78 -39.48 -11.49
C ASP A 555 -14.96 -38.52 -10.30
N GLY A 556 -15.85 -37.53 -10.41
CA GLY A 556 -16.12 -36.53 -9.40
C GLY A 556 -17.59 -36.47 -8.98
N TRP A 557 -17.89 -35.42 -8.24
CA TRP A 557 -19.21 -35.15 -7.70
C TRP A 557 -19.48 -33.65 -7.66
N THR A 558 -20.76 -33.29 -7.75
CA THR A 558 -21.25 -31.93 -7.54
C THR A 558 -22.39 -31.94 -6.54
N ARG A 559 -22.33 -31.06 -5.56
CA ARG A 559 -23.44 -30.69 -4.68
C ARG A 559 -23.85 -29.26 -5.01
N ARG A 560 -25.14 -28.97 -5.03
CA ARG A 560 -25.65 -27.65 -5.44
C ARG A 560 -26.76 -27.20 -4.51
N ALA A 561 -26.73 -25.93 -4.10
CA ALA A 561 -27.84 -25.22 -3.51
C ALA A 561 -28.38 -24.20 -4.52
N ASP A 562 -29.63 -24.36 -4.91
CA ASP A 562 -30.37 -23.44 -5.77
C ASP A 562 -31.31 -22.58 -4.92
N PHE A 563 -31.30 -21.27 -5.16
CA PHE A 563 -32.17 -20.35 -4.44
C PHE A 563 -33.37 -19.98 -5.31
N ALA A 564 -34.56 -20.42 -4.90
CA ALA A 564 -35.81 -20.14 -5.62
C ALA A 564 -36.04 -18.62 -5.77
N ASP A 565 -35.77 -17.87 -4.70
CA ASP A 565 -35.60 -16.43 -4.72
C ASP A 565 -34.10 -16.13 -4.54
N PRO A 566 -33.48 -15.32 -5.42
CA PRO A 566 -32.07 -14.98 -5.30
C PRO A 566 -31.68 -14.53 -3.88
N LEU A 567 -30.67 -15.19 -3.32
CA LEU A 567 -30.23 -14.95 -1.96
C LEU A 567 -29.50 -13.60 -1.89
N ALA A 568 -30.15 -12.58 -1.34
CA ALA A 568 -29.54 -11.27 -1.16
C ALA A 568 -28.28 -11.36 -0.29
N THR A 569 -27.20 -10.73 -0.76
CA THR A 569 -25.91 -10.58 -0.09
C THR A 569 -25.58 -9.10 0.07
N ARG A 570 -24.69 -8.77 1.00
CA ARG A 570 -24.06 -7.46 1.12
C ARG A 570 -22.64 -7.53 0.55
N ARG A 571 -22.07 -6.34 0.38
CA ARG A 571 -20.64 -6.17 0.16
C ARG A 571 -19.92 -6.78 1.39
N PHE A 572 -18.89 -7.59 1.14
CA PHE A 572 -18.13 -8.36 2.14
C PHE A 572 -18.82 -9.60 2.72
N ALA A 573 -19.88 -10.12 2.07
CA ALA A 573 -20.36 -11.46 2.38
C ALA A 573 -19.25 -12.50 2.17
N ALA A 574 -19.25 -13.56 2.98
CA ALA A 574 -18.27 -14.64 2.91
C ALA A 574 -18.95 -16.00 2.85
N LEU A 575 -18.40 -16.90 2.03
CA LEU A 575 -18.73 -18.32 2.07
C LEU A 575 -17.75 -19.03 2.98
N VAL A 576 -18.27 -19.76 3.95
CA VAL A 576 -17.50 -20.36 5.02
C VAL A 576 -17.86 -21.82 5.15
N VAL A 577 -16.85 -22.65 5.38
CA VAL A 577 -17.05 -23.99 5.93
C VAL A 577 -16.18 -24.17 7.15
N ASP A 578 -16.87 -24.50 8.23
CA ASP A 578 -16.29 -24.93 9.47
C ASP A 578 -15.80 -26.39 9.32
N HIS A 579 -14.61 -26.66 9.84
CA HIS A 579 -13.92 -27.95 9.82
C HIS A 579 -13.50 -28.53 8.46
N ALA A 580 -12.51 -29.42 8.54
CA ALA A 580 -12.15 -30.35 7.48
C ALA A 580 -13.35 -31.26 7.19
N VAL A 581 -14.21 -30.86 6.26
CA VAL A 581 -15.10 -31.84 5.63
C VAL A 581 -14.18 -32.93 5.09
N GLY A 582 -14.45 -34.20 5.41
CA GLY A 582 -13.59 -35.37 5.20
C GLY A 582 -13.26 -35.69 3.73
N VAL A 583 -12.88 -34.67 2.98
CA VAL A 583 -12.49 -34.66 1.58
C VAL A 583 -11.00 -34.35 1.59
N ASP A 584 -10.19 -35.39 1.44
CA ASP A 584 -8.74 -35.25 1.32
C ASP A 584 -8.32 -34.66 -0.03
N ALA A 585 -9.23 -34.72 -1.02
CA ALA A 585 -8.99 -34.21 -2.37
C ALA A 585 -9.29 -32.70 -2.48
N ALA A 586 -8.66 -32.03 -3.45
CA ALA A 586 -8.99 -30.65 -3.79
C ALA A 586 -10.45 -30.52 -4.26
N THR A 587 -11.09 -29.42 -3.89
CA THR A 587 -12.47 -29.11 -4.29
C THR A 587 -12.56 -27.75 -4.99
N GLU A 588 -13.67 -27.47 -5.66
CA GLU A 588 -13.97 -26.18 -6.30
C GLU A 588 -15.33 -25.68 -5.79
N PHE A 589 -15.39 -24.43 -5.37
CA PHE A 589 -16.64 -23.70 -5.16
C PHE A 589 -16.96 -22.85 -6.38
N VAL A 590 -18.20 -22.95 -6.86
CA VAL A 590 -18.72 -22.09 -7.93
C VAL A 590 -19.93 -21.34 -7.40
N VAL A 591 -19.76 -20.04 -7.16
CA VAL A 591 -20.82 -19.14 -6.69
C VAL A 591 -21.37 -18.37 -7.88
N THR A 592 -22.64 -18.60 -8.21
CA THR A 592 -23.29 -18.01 -9.37
C THR A 592 -24.20 -16.85 -8.92
N PRO A 593 -23.92 -15.61 -9.33
CA PRO A 593 -24.80 -14.48 -9.06
C PRO A 593 -26.09 -14.58 -9.88
N ALA A 594 -27.14 -13.89 -9.43
CA ALA A 594 -28.41 -13.81 -10.12
C ALA A 594 -28.40 -12.81 -11.28
N ASP A 595 -27.52 -11.81 -11.23
CA ASP A 595 -27.24 -10.90 -12.34
C ASP A 595 -26.24 -11.55 -13.30
N ASP A 596 -26.68 -11.84 -14.53
CA ASP A 596 -25.85 -12.47 -15.57
C ASP A 596 -24.73 -11.56 -16.07
N ALA A 597 -24.75 -10.26 -15.74
CA ALA A 597 -23.63 -9.35 -16.02
C ALA A 597 -22.43 -9.58 -15.07
N VAL A 598 -22.65 -10.23 -13.92
CA VAL A 598 -21.60 -10.56 -12.96
C VAL A 598 -21.13 -12.01 -13.24
N PRO A 599 -19.83 -12.25 -13.51
CA PRO A 599 -19.35 -13.59 -13.77
C PRO A 599 -19.40 -14.46 -12.50
N PRO A 600 -19.60 -15.79 -12.63
CA PRO A 600 -19.50 -16.70 -11.49
C PRO A 600 -18.11 -16.66 -10.84
N LEU A 601 -18.08 -16.64 -9.51
CA LEU A 601 -16.84 -16.77 -8.74
C LEU A 601 -16.46 -18.25 -8.61
N ARG A 602 -15.24 -18.59 -9.02
CA ARG A 602 -14.68 -19.94 -8.95
C ARG A 602 -13.48 -19.96 -8.02
N VAL A 603 -13.50 -20.82 -7.01
CA VAL A 603 -12.41 -20.91 -6.02
C VAL A 603 -12.05 -22.37 -5.80
N ALA A 604 -10.83 -22.73 -6.20
CA ALA A 604 -10.26 -24.03 -5.88
C ALA A 604 -9.73 -24.01 -4.43
N THR A 605 -10.10 -25.01 -3.65
CA THR A 605 -9.69 -25.17 -2.25
C THR A 605 -8.95 -26.50 -2.06
N PRO A 606 -7.94 -26.54 -1.18
CA PRO A 606 -7.35 -27.81 -0.78
C PRO A 606 -8.34 -28.61 0.06
N GLY A 607 -8.21 -29.94 0.01
CA GLY A 607 -8.95 -30.83 0.90
C GLY A 607 -8.53 -30.67 2.36
N GLY A 608 -9.45 -30.92 3.29
CA GLY A 608 -9.18 -30.98 4.73
C GLY A 608 -8.91 -29.65 5.44
N ALA A 609 -9.10 -28.50 4.78
CA ALA A 609 -8.97 -27.18 5.41
C ALA A 609 -10.34 -26.61 5.81
N ALA A 610 -10.40 -25.87 6.92
CA ALA A 610 -11.46 -24.88 7.10
C ALA A 610 -11.28 -23.77 6.05
N PHE A 611 -12.35 -23.12 5.59
CA PHE A 611 -12.20 -22.04 4.61
C PHE A 611 -13.10 -20.83 4.83
N ALA A 612 -12.54 -19.67 4.48
CA ALA A 612 -13.21 -18.39 4.43
C ALA A 612 -12.97 -17.73 3.07
N ILE A 613 -14.02 -17.69 2.25
CA ILE A 613 -13.97 -17.16 0.88
C ILE A 613 -14.74 -15.84 0.85
N ASP A 614 -14.04 -14.73 0.65
CA ASP A 614 -14.68 -13.43 0.40
C ASP A 614 -15.45 -13.45 -0.92
N LEU A 615 -16.71 -13.01 -0.87
CA LEU A 615 -17.58 -12.85 -2.04
C LEU A 615 -17.60 -11.41 -2.53
N GLY A 616 -16.66 -10.55 -2.10
CA GLY A 616 -16.55 -9.15 -2.50
C GLY A 616 -16.50 -8.96 -4.01
N ALA A 617 -15.89 -9.91 -4.74
CA ALA A 617 -15.88 -9.95 -6.20
C ALA A 617 -17.27 -9.92 -6.86
N LEU A 618 -18.31 -10.34 -6.15
CA LEU A 618 -19.69 -10.32 -6.62
C LEU A 618 -20.37 -8.96 -6.39
N GLY A 619 -19.71 -8.00 -5.72
CA GLY A 619 -20.21 -6.65 -5.52
C GLY A 619 -21.51 -6.54 -4.73
N GLY A 620 -21.85 -7.56 -3.94
CA GLY A 620 -23.15 -7.67 -3.26
C GLY A 620 -24.30 -8.14 -4.16
N ALA A 621 -24.01 -8.73 -5.33
CA ALA A 621 -25.03 -9.35 -6.16
C ALA A 621 -25.71 -10.50 -5.41
N ALA A 622 -27.05 -10.59 -5.54
CA ALA A 622 -27.79 -11.72 -5.00
C ALA A 622 -27.32 -13.03 -5.64
N LEU A 623 -27.31 -14.12 -4.89
CA LEU A 623 -26.84 -15.42 -5.38
C LEU A 623 -28.00 -16.21 -6.00
N ARG A 624 -27.76 -16.81 -7.17
CA ARG A 624 -28.66 -17.77 -7.80
C ARG A 624 -28.41 -19.19 -7.30
N SER A 625 -27.13 -19.56 -7.17
CA SER A 625 -26.74 -20.88 -6.69
C SER A 625 -25.32 -20.90 -6.15
N VAL A 626 -25.06 -21.86 -5.26
CA VAL A 626 -23.71 -22.25 -4.83
C VAL A 626 -23.51 -23.71 -5.19
N GLU A 627 -22.43 -24.00 -5.90
CA GLU A 627 -22.00 -25.37 -6.18
C GLU A 627 -20.70 -25.68 -5.47
N TRP A 628 -20.59 -26.93 -5.02
CA TRP A 628 -19.38 -27.50 -4.48
C TRP A 628 -19.05 -28.78 -5.24
N ARG A 629 -17.85 -28.80 -5.82
CA ARG A 629 -17.39 -29.84 -6.74
C ARG A 629 -16.12 -30.48 -6.19
N GLY A 630 -15.95 -31.78 -6.40
CA GLY A 630 -14.73 -32.48 -6.01
C GLY A 630 -14.51 -33.76 -6.80
N SER A 631 -13.31 -34.34 -6.68
CA SER A 631 -13.00 -35.67 -7.21
C SER A 631 -13.15 -36.75 -6.13
N GLY A 632 -13.46 -37.99 -6.53
CA GLY A 632 -13.57 -39.13 -5.61
C GLY A 632 -14.96 -39.29 -4.99
N PRO A 633 -15.10 -39.97 -3.84
CA PRO A 633 -16.39 -40.09 -3.17
C PRO A 633 -16.85 -38.74 -2.59
N PRO A 634 -18.13 -38.36 -2.71
CA PRO A 634 -18.65 -37.15 -2.09
C PRO A 634 -18.64 -37.28 -0.55
N PRO A 635 -18.44 -36.17 0.19
CA PRO A 635 -18.53 -36.16 1.65
C PRO A 635 -19.95 -36.54 2.11
N ALA A 636 -20.09 -37.03 3.34
CA ALA A 636 -21.41 -37.35 3.89
C ALA A 636 -22.27 -36.09 3.99
N VAL A 637 -23.60 -36.25 3.93
CA VAL A 637 -24.55 -35.12 3.99
C VAL A 637 -24.42 -34.35 5.31
N ASP A 638 -24.10 -35.05 6.41
CA ASP A 638 -23.92 -34.41 7.71
C ASP A 638 -22.64 -33.56 7.78
N ASP A 639 -21.60 -33.93 7.03
CA ASP A 639 -20.37 -33.13 6.92
C ASP A 639 -20.59 -31.84 6.11
N ALA A 640 -21.61 -31.82 5.24
CA ALA A 640 -21.96 -30.64 4.44
C ALA A 640 -22.73 -29.56 5.23
N ARG A 641 -23.14 -29.84 6.48
CA ARG A 641 -23.84 -28.88 7.35
C ARG A 641 -22.96 -27.71 7.82
N GLY A 642 -21.65 -27.78 7.60
CA GLY A 642 -20.71 -26.70 7.89
C GLY A 642 -20.75 -25.54 6.88
N LEU A 643 -21.38 -25.68 5.71
CA LEU A 643 -21.44 -24.60 4.72
C LEU A 643 -22.41 -23.51 5.15
N ARG A 644 -21.88 -22.30 5.35
CA ARG A 644 -22.63 -21.13 5.74
C ARG A 644 -22.22 -19.89 4.94
N LEU A 645 -23.20 -19.04 4.71
CA LEU A 645 -23.02 -17.68 4.21
C LEU A 645 -23.03 -16.72 5.40
N VAL A 646 -21.99 -15.91 5.53
CA VAL A 646 -21.88 -14.87 6.56
C VAL A 646 -21.97 -13.50 5.87
N ASP A 647 -22.97 -12.70 6.26
CA ASP A 647 -23.36 -11.45 5.58
C ASP A 647 -23.45 -10.23 6.51
#